data_AF-D1PEH4-F1
#
_entry.id   AF-D1PEH4-F1
#
_cell.length_a   1.000
_cell.length_b   1.000
_cell.length_c   1.000
_cell.angle_alpha   90.00
_cell.angle_beta   90.00
_cell.angle_gamma   90.00
#
_symmetry.space_group_name_H-M   'P 1'
#
loop_
_entity.id
_entity.type
_entity.pdbx_description
1 polymer ?
#
loop_
_entity_poly.entity_id
_entity_poly.type
_entity_poly.pdbx_seq_one_letter_code
_entity_poly.pdbx_strand_id
1 'polypeptide(L)'
;MYLLIGVSIQNNVAIFMNKYELAKKINELEGLTNDEKSELFQLLRSKKKYGLVWEDKPEDIEQRMLDDQPVLVEVPERAILSDDAEAPNHILIEGDNLEALTALSYTHAGKIDVIYIDPPYNTGNKDFKYNDAYVDKEDAYYNSKWLSFMNKRLKIAKSLLKEDGVIFISIGDDEVSQLKILCDEIFSRQCLGFLPRIAKSGSKQGTYFRPTKDYILVYCKNTEMVKGFHTKEFQVKEYPLVDENGRNFRKAHSLFQASLDPLRGCKNQRYYIEAPDGTLILPPGHTMPLENEDAAHIAPATRADKVWRWSYQSYLAKKDRIMFSESKKSPLIDSYGNHTDWNVYEKKYEDEETDGDIDYNLPDDVIYDYLNSSATTYLNNMGIDFPFSKPWELIAYLIAITEKPSDITVLDFFAGSATTLDAIMKMNDGDGGHRKGILATNNENNICEEVAHPRIYKVINGYTTIKGHTQVPGLTRNNLRYYKTKFVPRDKSPKNLRNLMALSTDMLCIHNDTYIEKPFAGKNINNKIARYFESNDGTKRMLVIYRAEAIQALVELMKEEFKNAESKENGKLMVYVFSPNGYAYDDEFEDVADCVSLCAMPDAVLNAYRRVLPKKRQAQLLDDVAEETDSEARTVEESDLFQNQTYTMAASEIKDNREGGDE
;
A
#
# COMPACT_ATOMS: atom_id res chain seq x y z
N MET A 1 21.83 3.47 -37.01
CA MET A 1 21.20 4.15 -35.84
C MET A 1 22.04 5.31 -35.25
N TYR A 2 23.28 5.56 -35.71
CA TYR A 2 24.09 6.71 -35.28
C TYR A 2 23.87 8.00 -36.08
N LEU A 3 22.92 8.01 -37.01
CA LEU A 3 22.65 9.14 -37.92
C LEU A 3 21.31 9.86 -37.66
N LEU A 4 20.61 9.53 -36.57
CA LEU A 4 19.38 10.21 -36.12
C LEU A 4 19.59 11.06 -34.86
N ILE A 5 20.83 11.29 -34.46
CA ILE A 5 21.18 12.19 -33.36
C ILE A 5 21.48 13.56 -33.98
N GLY A 6 20.42 14.33 -34.21
CA GLY A 6 20.54 15.75 -34.55
C GLY A 6 21.13 16.50 -33.37
N VAL A 7 22.41 16.88 -33.51
CA VAL A 7 23.09 17.81 -32.61
C VAL A 7 22.51 19.21 -32.86
N SER A 8 21.68 19.68 -31.92
CA SER A 8 21.44 21.12 -31.72
C SER A 8 22.08 21.50 -30.40
N ILE A 9 23.21 22.20 -30.47
CA ILE A 9 23.90 22.78 -29.32
C ILE A 9 23.19 24.07 -28.98
N GLN A 10 22.13 23.97 -28.17
CA GLN A 10 21.65 25.02 -27.26
C GLN A 10 20.50 24.44 -26.42
N ASN A 11 20.72 24.37 -25.10
CA ASN A 11 19.86 23.82 -24.03
C ASN A 11 20.01 22.30 -23.78
N ASN A 12 20.71 21.99 -22.68
CA ASN A 12 20.86 20.65 -22.09
C ASN A 12 19.52 20.11 -21.55
N VAL A 13 18.70 19.52 -22.42
CA VAL A 13 17.70 18.50 -22.03
C VAL A 13 17.80 17.37 -23.04
N ALA A 14 18.47 16.28 -22.67
CA ALA A 14 18.35 15.04 -23.43
C ALA A 14 16.93 14.50 -23.25
N ILE A 15 16.05 14.73 -24.23
CA ILE A 15 14.70 14.17 -24.24
C ILE A 15 14.83 12.66 -24.50
N PHE A 16 14.78 11.86 -23.43
CA PHE A 16 14.63 10.41 -23.54
C PHE A 16 13.21 10.09 -23.98
N MET A 17 13.01 9.85 -25.27
CA MET A 17 11.71 9.40 -25.78
C MET A 17 11.33 8.02 -25.22
N ASN A 18 10.10 7.91 -24.72
CA ASN A 18 9.52 6.68 -24.18
C ASN A 18 9.26 5.66 -25.32
N LYS A 19 9.26 4.34 -25.03
CA LYS A 19 8.85 3.27 -25.97
C LYS A 19 7.53 3.56 -26.70
N TYR A 20 6.55 4.18 -26.04
CA TYR A 20 5.28 4.57 -26.65
C TYR A 20 5.46 5.65 -27.73
N GLU A 21 6.27 6.67 -27.45
CA GLU A 21 6.57 7.75 -28.40
C GLU A 21 7.43 7.25 -29.58
N LEU A 22 8.37 6.35 -29.30
CA LEU A 22 9.14 5.65 -30.33
C LEU A 22 8.24 4.76 -31.20
N ALA A 23 7.31 4.01 -30.59
CA ALA A 23 6.35 3.18 -31.30
C ALA A 23 5.41 4.00 -32.19
N LYS A 24 4.94 5.15 -31.68
CA LYS A 24 4.12 6.10 -32.44
C LYS A 24 4.89 6.66 -33.65
N LYS A 25 6.14 7.08 -33.45
CA LYS A 25 6.99 7.53 -34.56
C LYS A 25 7.28 6.43 -35.58
N ILE A 26 7.52 5.19 -35.15
CA ILE A 26 7.71 4.05 -36.08
C ILE A 26 6.48 3.85 -36.98
N ASN A 27 5.28 4.02 -36.43
CA ASN A 27 4.05 3.96 -37.21
C ASN A 27 3.91 5.14 -38.20
N GLU A 28 4.31 6.35 -37.78
CA GLU A 28 4.24 7.59 -38.56
C GLU A 28 5.32 7.71 -39.65
N LEU A 29 6.34 6.84 -39.66
CA LEU A 29 7.35 6.85 -40.73
C LEU A 29 6.73 6.40 -42.06
N GLU A 30 6.76 7.29 -43.04
CA GLU A 30 6.42 7.01 -44.44
C GLU A 30 7.59 6.33 -45.16
N GLY A 31 7.30 5.36 -46.03
CA GLY A 31 8.30 4.66 -46.84
C GLY A 31 8.82 3.32 -46.28
N LEU A 32 8.34 2.86 -45.12
CA LEU A 32 8.60 1.51 -44.58
C LEU A 32 7.41 0.58 -44.86
N THR A 33 7.71 -0.65 -45.26
CA THR A 33 6.73 -1.73 -45.36
C THR A 33 6.26 -2.20 -43.98
N ASN A 34 5.11 -2.89 -43.92
CA ASN A 34 4.59 -3.44 -42.66
C ASN A 34 5.56 -4.44 -42.00
N ASP A 35 6.32 -5.19 -42.80
CA ASP A 35 7.31 -6.15 -42.31
C ASP A 35 8.51 -5.43 -41.68
N GLU A 36 9.02 -4.36 -42.30
CA GLU A 36 10.11 -3.56 -41.73
C GLU A 36 9.67 -2.80 -40.47
N LYS A 37 8.42 -2.31 -40.43
CA LYS A 37 7.83 -1.75 -39.20
C LYS A 37 7.75 -2.82 -38.11
N SER A 38 7.34 -4.04 -38.45
CA SER A 38 7.28 -5.19 -37.54
C SER A 38 8.66 -5.55 -36.97
N GLU A 39 9.71 -5.57 -37.80
CA GLU A 39 11.09 -5.78 -37.35
C GLU A 39 11.59 -4.64 -36.45
N LEU A 40 11.27 -3.38 -36.76
CA LEU A 40 11.58 -2.24 -35.89
C LEU A 40 10.86 -2.35 -34.55
N PHE A 41 9.61 -2.81 -34.53
CA PHE A 41 8.89 -3.11 -33.30
C PHE A 41 9.51 -4.28 -32.53
N GLN A 42 9.97 -5.33 -33.22
CA GLN A 42 10.71 -6.42 -32.59
C GLN A 42 12.03 -5.92 -31.99
N LEU A 43 12.77 -5.04 -32.67
CA LEU A 43 14.00 -4.41 -32.17
C LEU A 43 13.74 -3.48 -30.98
N LEU A 44 12.64 -2.72 -31.01
CA LEU A 44 12.20 -1.89 -29.89
C LEU A 44 11.82 -2.74 -28.67
N ARG A 45 11.26 -3.94 -28.92
CA ARG A 45 10.91 -4.94 -27.90
C ARG A 45 12.13 -5.75 -27.44
N SER A 46 13.13 -5.96 -28.29
CA SER A 46 14.32 -6.79 -28.03
C SER A 46 15.47 -6.06 -27.32
N LYS A 47 15.34 -4.74 -27.09
CA LYS A 47 16.20 -4.04 -26.13
C LYS A 47 16.13 -4.77 -24.79
N LYS A 48 17.21 -5.49 -24.46
CA LYS A 48 17.40 -6.14 -23.16
C LYS A 48 17.08 -5.12 -22.07
N LYS A 49 15.98 -5.33 -21.37
CA LYS A 49 15.63 -4.54 -20.20
C LYS A 49 16.62 -4.94 -19.11
N TYR A 50 17.33 -3.99 -18.53
CA TYR A 50 18.01 -4.24 -17.26
C TYR A 50 16.94 -4.54 -16.22
N GLY A 51 16.97 -5.75 -15.63
CA GLY A 51 15.96 -6.19 -14.68
C GLY A 51 15.70 -7.68 -14.73
N LEU A 52 14.65 -8.10 -14.01
CA LEU A 52 14.20 -9.47 -13.92
C LEU A 52 13.41 -9.87 -15.16
N VAL A 53 13.67 -11.07 -15.69
CA VAL A 53 12.90 -11.68 -16.77
C VAL A 53 12.42 -13.04 -16.26
N TRP A 54 11.13 -13.29 -16.34
CA TRP A 54 10.51 -14.55 -15.93
C TRP A 54 9.46 -14.96 -16.96
N GLU A 55 9.07 -16.23 -16.93
CA GLU A 55 7.98 -16.71 -17.77
C GLU A 55 6.64 -16.36 -17.11
N ASP A 56 5.85 -15.54 -17.79
CA ASP A 56 4.55 -15.15 -17.25
C ASP A 56 3.58 -16.34 -17.28
N LYS A 57 3.07 -16.71 -16.11
CA LYS A 57 2.07 -17.76 -15.94
C LYS A 57 0.75 -17.11 -15.48
N PRO A 58 -0.36 -17.33 -16.20
CA PRO A 58 -1.66 -16.89 -15.72
C PRO A 58 -2.17 -17.77 -14.58
N GLU A 59 -2.88 -17.15 -13.63
CA GLU A 59 -3.58 -17.86 -12.55
C GLU A 59 -4.99 -18.23 -13.01
N ASP A 60 -5.60 -19.26 -12.42
CA ASP A 60 -6.98 -19.65 -12.75
C ASP A 60 -7.96 -18.49 -12.47
N ILE A 61 -7.69 -17.73 -11.40
CA ILE A 61 -8.49 -16.56 -11.08
C ILE A 61 -8.31 -15.43 -12.11
N GLU A 62 -7.10 -15.24 -12.64
CA GLU A 62 -6.88 -14.28 -13.72
C GLU A 62 -7.61 -14.71 -15.00
N GLN A 63 -7.61 -16.00 -15.31
CA GLN A 63 -8.37 -16.52 -16.46
C GLN A 63 -9.87 -16.29 -16.29
N ARG A 64 -10.42 -16.58 -15.11
CA ARG A 64 -11.83 -16.28 -14.79
C ARG A 64 -12.14 -14.79 -14.97
N MET A 65 -11.22 -13.91 -14.57
CA MET A 65 -11.40 -12.46 -14.68
C MET A 65 -11.33 -11.91 -16.12
N LEU A 66 -11.07 -12.76 -17.13
CA LEU A 66 -11.25 -12.40 -18.54
C LEU A 66 -12.72 -12.25 -18.92
N ASP A 67 -13.58 -13.09 -18.34
CA ASP A 67 -15.00 -13.18 -18.66
C ASP A 67 -15.90 -12.66 -17.54
N ASP A 68 -15.44 -12.77 -16.30
CA ASP A 68 -16.14 -12.26 -15.12
C ASP A 68 -15.41 -11.07 -14.48
N GLN A 69 -16.12 -10.27 -13.68
CA GLN A 69 -15.54 -9.23 -12.85
C GLN A 69 -15.97 -9.38 -11.39
N PRO A 70 -15.06 -9.17 -10.42
CA PRO A 70 -15.36 -9.35 -9.02
C PRO A 70 -16.16 -8.17 -8.46
N VAL A 71 -17.02 -8.45 -7.49
CA VAL A 71 -17.74 -7.46 -6.66
C VAL A 71 -17.72 -7.93 -5.21
N LEU A 72 -17.75 -7.00 -4.26
CA LEU A 72 -17.81 -7.31 -2.83
C LEU A 72 -19.26 -7.25 -2.36
N VAL A 73 -19.70 -8.29 -1.66
CA VAL A 73 -21.03 -8.37 -1.07
C VAL A 73 -20.91 -8.59 0.42
N GLU A 74 -21.62 -7.78 1.21
CA GLU A 74 -21.58 -7.87 2.68
C GLU A 74 -22.23 -9.17 3.15
N VAL A 75 -21.72 -9.73 4.24
CA VAL A 75 -22.32 -10.82 5.00
C VAL A 75 -22.69 -10.26 6.37
N PRO A 76 -23.90 -9.68 6.51
CA PRO A 76 -24.30 -8.94 7.71
C PRO A 76 -24.25 -9.80 8.99
N GLU A 77 -24.48 -11.10 8.87
CA GLU A 77 -24.50 -12.04 10.00
C GLU A 77 -23.11 -12.22 10.64
N ARG A 78 -22.04 -11.83 9.94
CA ARG A 78 -20.66 -11.89 10.44
C ARG A 78 -20.11 -10.52 10.84
N ALA A 79 -20.89 -9.46 10.65
CA ALA A 79 -20.52 -8.14 11.10
C ALA A 79 -20.46 -8.08 12.64
N ILE A 80 -19.55 -7.26 13.16
CA ILE A 80 -19.44 -6.96 14.58
C ILE A 80 -19.62 -5.47 14.71
N LEU A 81 -20.71 -5.03 15.34
CA LEU A 81 -21.09 -3.62 15.38
C LEU A 81 -20.94 -3.08 16.80
N SER A 82 -20.42 -1.87 16.89
CA SER A 82 -20.33 -1.07 18.10
C SER A 82 -21.57 -0.19 18.25
N ASP A 83 -21.96 0.09 19.49
CA ASP A 83 -22.97 1.10 19.81
C ASP A 83 -22.40 2.54 19.75
N ASP A 84 -21.07 2.69 19.61
CA ASP A 84 -20.43 3.99 19.45
C ASP A 84 -20.52 4.46 17.99
N ALA A 85 -21.14 5.64 17.79
CA ALA A 85 -21.31 6.25 16.47
C ALA A 85 -19.98 6.62 15.80
N GLU A 86 -18.94 6.90 16.59
CA GLU A 86 -17.60 7.28 16.11
C GLU A 86 -16.69 6.04 15.88
N ALA A 87 -17.17 4.83 16.18
CA ALA A 87 -16.39 3.62 15.98
C ALA A 87 -16.03 3.42 14.49
N PRO A 88 -14.74 3.28 14.14
CA PRO A 88 -14.31 3.12 12.76
C PRO A 88 -14.84 1.83 12.15
N ASN A 89 -15.23 1.89 10.87
CA ASN A 89 -15.58 0.71 10.06
C ASN A 89 -14.31 0.06 9.49
N HIS A 90 -13.98 -1.13 10.01
CA HIS A 90 -12.96 -2.00 9.45
C HIS A 90 -13.58 -3.01 8.47
N ILE A 91 -12.82 -3.45 7.48
CA ILE A 91 -13.29 -4.33 6.41
C ILE A 91 -12.46 -5.61 6.43
N LEU A 92 -13.14 -6.76 6.47
CA LEU A 92 -12.55 -8.09 6.23
C LEU A 92 -13.20 -8.69 4.98
N ILE A 93 -12.38 -8.98 3.98
CA ILE A 93 -12.77 -9.60 2.71
C ILE A 93 -12.31 -11.05 2.71
N GLU A 94 -13.27 -11.96 2.63
CA GLU A 94 -13.05 -13.37 2.35
C GLU A 94 -13.09 -13.59 0.83
N GLY A 95 -11.93 -13.84 0.23
CA GLY A 95 -11.79 -14.05 -1.20
C GLY A 95 -10.33 -14.02 -1.64
N ASP A 96 -10.07 -14.35 -2.90
CA ASP A 96 -8.71 -14.20 -3.43
C ASP A 96 -8.30 -12.72 -3.38
N ASN A 97 -7.05 -12.47 -3.03
CA ASN A 97 -6.54 -11.12 -2.89
C ASN A 97 -6.43 -10.37 -4.22
N LEU A 98 -6.28 -11.04 -5.37
CA LEU A 98 -6.35 -10.40 -6.68
C LEU A 98 -7.77 -9.89 -6.99
N GLU A 99 -8.80 -10.67 -6.62
CA GLU A 99 -10.21 -10.27 -6.72
C GLU A 99 -10.50 -9.07 -5.82
N ALA A 100 -10.08 -9.16 -4.55
CA ALA A 100 -10.27 -8.11 -3.56
C ALA A 100 -9.57 -6.82 -3.98
N LEU A 101 -8.30 -6.88 -4.40
CA LEU A 101 -7.56 -5.73 -4.91
C LEU A 101 -8.22 -5.11 -6.15
N THR A 102 -8.75 -5.95 -7.05
CA THR A 102 -9.50 -5.46 -8.22
C THR A 102 -10.74 -4.70 -7.79
N ALA A 103 -11.53 -5.22 -6.85
CA ALA A 103 -12.69 -4.50 -6.32
C ALA A 103 -12.31 -3.21 -5.59
N LEU A 104 -11.21 -3.24 -4.83
CA LEU A 104 -10.66 -2.07 -4.15
C LEU A 104 -10.14 -1.01 -5.14
N SER A 105 -9.84 -1.36 -6.40
CA SER A 105 -9.45 -0.36 -7.41
C SER A 105 -10.57 0.66 -7.71
N TYR A 106 -11.83 0.29 -7.50
CA TYR A 106 -12.94 1.23 -7.57
C TYR A 106 -13.12 2.03 -6.26
N THR A 107 -13.06 1.36 -5.12
CA THR A 107 -13.41 2.00 -3.84
C THR A 107 -12.28 2.85 -3.25
N HIS A 108 -11.02 2.46 -3.48
CA HIS A 108 -9.83 2.95 -2.77
C HIS A 108 -8.63 3.34 -3.66
N ALA A 109 -8.80 3.50 -4.97
CA ALA A 109 -7.71 4.02 -5.82
C ALA A 109 -7.19 5.37 -5.28
N GLY A 110 -5.88 5.45 -5.01
CA GLY A 110 -5.26 6.65 -4.45
C GLY A 110 -5.66 7.00 -3.02
N LYS A 111 -6.29 6.10 -2.24
CA LYS A 111 -6.81 6.39 -0.90
C LYS A 111 -6.08 5.67 0.24
N ILE A 112 -5.19 4.72 -0.04
CA ILE A 112 -4.51 3.93 0.98
C ILE A 112 -3.24 4.63 1.47
N ASP A 113 -3.10 4.79 2.79
CA ASP A 113 -1.97 5.46 3.43
C ASP A 113 -0.80 4.50 3.65
N VAL A 114 -1.10 3.31 4.17
CA VAL A 114 -0.11 2.29 4.51
C VAL A 114 -0.58 0.95 3.99
N ILE A 115 0.31 0.20 3.36
CA ILE A 115 0.10 -1.21 3.05
C ILE A 115 1.10 -2.02 3.87
N TYR A 116 0.63 -3.02 4.58
CA TYR A 116 1.49 -4.07 5.13
C TYR A 116 1.07 -5.39 4.51
N ILE A 117 2.03 -6.18 4.03
CA ILE A 117 1.76 -7.53 3.55
C ILE A 117 2.83 -8.53 4.00
N ASP A 118 2.37 -9.74 4.29
CA ASP A 118 3.18 -10.91 4.61
C ASP A 118 2.90 -12.02 3.58
N PRO A 119 3.37 -11.85 2.33
CA PRO A 119 3.15 -12.84 1.27
C PRO A 119 3.79 -14.19 1.62
N PRO A 120 3.37 -15.28 0.96
CA PRO A 120 4.01 -16.58 1.13
C PRO A 120 5.49 -16.50 0.76
N TYR A 121 6.38 -17.01 1.62
CA TYR A 121 7.83 -16.87 1.47
C TYR A 121 8.43 -17.78 0.38
N ASN A 122 7.62 -18.66 -0.20
CA ASN A 122 8.02 -19.63 -1.21
C ASN A 122 9.25 -20.43 -0.72
N THR A 123 9.10 -21.10 0.42
CA THR A 123 10.15 -21.94 1.01
C THR A 123 10.09 -23.39 0.53
N GLY A 124 9.06 -23.76 -0.22
CA GLY A 124 8.81 -25.11 -0.74
C GLY A 124 8.22 -26.08 0.30
N ASN A 125 7.98 -25.63 1.53
CA ASN A 125 7.40 -26.44 2.60
C ASN A 125 5.86 -26.35 2.62
N LYS A 126 5.23 -26.35 1.45
CA LYS A 126 3.77 -26.16 1.30
C LYS A 126 3.25 -24.84 1.89
N ASP A 127 4.02 -23.78 1.74
CA ASP A 127 3.67 -22.43 2.19
C ASP A 127 3.15 -21.53 1.05
N PHE A 128 3.30 -21.95 -0.20
CA PHE A 128 2.76 -21.25 -1.37
C PHE A 128 1.92 -22.20 -2.25
N LYS A 129 0.68 -21.79 -2.51
CA LYS A 129 -0.26 -22.46 -3.41
C LYS A 129 -0.48 -21.61 -4.67
N TYR A 130 -0.45 -22.24 -5.84
CA TYR A 130 -0.70 -21.64 -7.13
C TYR A 130 -1.62 -22.55 -7.95
N ASN A 131 -2.75 -22.03 -8.44
CA ASN A 131 -3.80 -22.81 -9.13
C ASN A 131 -4.16 -24.10 -8.37
N ASP A 132 -4.48 -23.95 -7.10
CA ASP A 132 -4.82 -25.04 -6.17
C ASP A 132 -3.76 -26.12 -5.91
N ALA A 133 -2.53 -25.94 -6.41
CA ALA A 133 -1.41 -26.84 -6.16
C ALA A 133 -0.30 -26.16 -5.37
N TYR A 134 0.31 -26.89 -4.42
CA TYR A 134 1.53 -26.41 -3.77
C TYR A 134 2.68 -26.37 -4.78
N VAL A 135 3.42 -25.27 -4.78
CA VAL A 135 4.58 -25.12 -5.66
C VAL A 135 5.79 -25.80 -5.00
N ASP A 136 6.30 -26.84 -5.64
CA ASP A 136 7.45 -27.62 -5.18
C ASP A 136 8.77 -27.01 -5.70
N LYS A 137 9.86 -27.13 -4.93
CA LYS A 137 11.22 -26.73 -5.35
C LYS A 137 11.69 -27.42 -6.64
N GLU A 138 11.15 -28.59 -6.95
CA GLU A 138 11.45 -29.32 -8.20
C GLU A 138 10.73 -28.74 -9.43
N ASP A 139 9.80 -27.78 -9.25
CA ASP A 139 9.10 -27.12 -10.36
C ASP A 139 10.06 -26.22 -11.16
N ALA A 140 10.20 -26.49 -12.46
CA ALA A 140 11.03 -25.69 -13.36
C ALA A 140 10.65 -24.20 -13.41
N TYR A 141 9.40 -23.86 -13.07
CA TYR A 141 8.85 -22.50 -13.06
C TYR A 141 8.61 -21.96 -11.65
N TYR A 142 9.21 -22.56 -10.62
CA TYR A 142 9.07 -22.19 -9.20
C TYR A 142 9.06 -20.67 -8.95
N ASN A 143 10.16 -19.99 -9.27
CA ASN A 143 10.30 -18.55 -9.07
C ASN A 143 9.40 -17.75 -10.02
N SER A 144 9.20 -18.23 -11.25
CA SER A 144 8.38 -17.53 -12.26
C SER A 144 6.92 -17.45 -11.86
N LYS A 145 6.35 -18.52 -11.29
CA LYS A 145 4.96 -18.55 -10.78
C LYS A 145 4.76 -17.56 -9.64
N TRP A 146 5.68 -17.55 -8.66
CA TRP A 146 5.63 -16.62 -7.54
C TRP A 146 5.77 -15.16 -7.98
N LEU A 147 6.67 -14.88 -8.93
CA LEU A 147 6.83 -13.55 -9.51
C LEU A 147 5.59 -13.08 -10.27
N SER A 148 4.99 -13.93 -11.11
CA SER A 148 3.73 -13.60 -11.80
C SER A 148 2.60 -13.32 -10.81
N PHE A 149 2.50 -14.12 -9.75
CA PHE A 149 1.54 -13.94 -8.66
C PHE A 149 1.71 -12.59 -7.94
N MET A 150 2.93 -12.24 -7.52
CA MET A 150 3.20 -10.99 -6.81
C MET A 150 3.12 -9.75 -7.71
N ASN A 151 3.59 -9.83 -8.96
CA ASN A 151 3.62 -8.72 -9.91
C ASN A 151 2.23 -8.12 -10.15
N LYS A 152 1.20 -8.96 -10.32
CA LYS A 152 -0.19 -8.51 -10.57
C LYS A 152 -0.73 -7.76 -9.36
N ARG A 153 -0.56 -8.33 -8.16
CA ARG A 153 -1.04 -7.76 -6.89
C ARG A 153 -0.34 -6.44 -6.55
N LEU A 154 0.99 -6.39 -6.64
CA LEU A 154 1.77 -5.19 -6.35
C LEU A 154 1.50 -4.03 -7.31
N LYS A 155 1.18 -4.30 -8.58
CA LYS A 155 0.75 -3.26 -9.54
C LYS A 155 -0.56 -2.60 -9.12
N ILE A 156 -1.54 -3.39 -8.71
CA ILE A 156 -2.82 -2.85 -8.22
C ILE A 156 -2.58 -2.11 -6.89
N ALA A 157 -1.83 -2.71 -5.96
CA ALA A 157 -1.48 -2.09 -4.67
C ALA A 157 -0.85 -0.69 -4.84
N LYS A 158 0.08 -0.51 -5.79
CA LYS A 158 0.67 0.81 -6.11
C LYS A 158 -0.39 1.83 -6.54
N SER A 159 -1.42 1.41 -7.29
CA SER A 159 -2.51 2.30 -7.71
C SER A 159 -3.46 2.69 -6.57
N LEU A 160 -3.55 1.85 -5.52
CA LEU A 160 -4.35 2.12 -4.33
C LEU A 160 -3.68 3.11 -3.37
N LEU A 161 -2.35 3.15 -3.32
CA LEU A 161 -1.60 4.06 -2.47
C LEU A 161 -1.88 5.55 -2.80
N LYS A 162 -2.00 6.37 -1.76
CA LYS A 162 -1.85 7.83 -1.84
C LYS A 162 -0.45 8.20 -2.34
N GLU A 163 -0.25 9.44 -2.78
CA GLU A 163 1.06 9.93 -3.25
C GLU A 163 2.15 9.82 -2.16
N ASP A 164 1.82 10.11 -0.91
CA ASP A 164 2.68 9.92 0.26
C ASP A 164 2.54 8.52 0.89
N GLY A 165 1.90 7.57 0.19
CA GLY A 165 1.60 6.24 0.68
C GLY A 165 2.83 5.34 0.74
N VAL A 166 2.91 4.50 1.77
CA VAL A 166 4.04 3.60 2.05
C VAL A 166 3.58 2.15 2.03
N ILE A 167 4.40 1.25 1.51
CA ILE A 167 4.20 -0.21 1.56
C ILE A 167 5.37 -0.89 2.27
N PHE A 168 5.03 -1.76 3.22
CA PHE A 168 5.93 -2.66 3.94
C PHE A 168 5.65 -4.10 3.51
N ILE A 169 6.68 -4.83 3.11
CA ILE A 169 6.55 -6.21 2.63
C ILE A 169 7.50 -7.13 3.40
N SER A 170 6.95 -8.02 4.22
CA SER A 170 7.72 -9.07 4.88
C SER A 170 8.10 -10.16 3.88
N ILE A 171 9.34 -10.66 3.95
CA ILE A 171 9.83 -11.72 3.05
C ILE A 171 10.97 -12.53 3.68
N GLY A 172 11.08 -13.80 3.31
CA GLY A 172 12.19 -14.69 3.67
C GLY A 172 13.41 -14.56 2.75
N ASP A 173 14.49 -15.29 3.07
CA ASP A 173 15.73 -15.30 2.28
C ASP A 173 15.55 -15.81 0.84
N ASP A 174 14.60 -16.72 0.58
CA ASP A 174 14.45 -17.40 -0.72
C ASP A 174 14.05 -16.45 -1.87
N GLU A 175 13.18 -15.47 -1.61
CA GLU A 175 12.58 -14.59 -2.64
C GLU A 175 12.94 -13.10 -2.49
N VAL A 176 13.71 -12.73 -1.46
CA VAL A 176 14.01 -11.32 -1.16
C VAL A 176 14.66 -10.57 -2.33
N SER A 177 15.55 -11.24 -3.08
CA SER A 177 16.27 -10.62 -4.20
C SER A 177 15.34 -10.38 -5.40
N GLN A 178 14.52 -11.39 -5.71
CA GLN A 178 13.54 -11.39 -6.79
C GLN A 178 12.47 -10.32 -6.52
N LEU A 179 11.95 -10.28 -5.29
CA LEU A 179 10.96 -9.31 -4.84
C LEU A 179 11.50 -7.88 -4.86
N LYS A 180 12.75 -7.65 -4.42
CA LYS A 180 13.39 -6.33 -4.45
C LYS A 180 13.47 -5.79 -5.88
N ILE A 181 13.91 -6.61 -6.84
CA ILE A 181 14.02 -6.19 -8.25
C ILE A 181 12.63 -5.94 -8.86
N LEU A 182 11.65 -6.79 -8.52
CA LEU A 182 10.25 -6.59 -8.94
C LEU A 182 9.68 -5.29 -8.40
N CYS A 183 9.90 -4.98 -7.12
CA CYS A 183 9.47 -3.73 -6.50
C CYS A 183 10.21 -2.52 -7.09
N ASP A 184 11.50 -2.62 -7.38
CA ASP A 184 12.26 -1.57 -8.07
C ASP A 184 11.66 -1.24 -9.44
N GLU A 185 11.17 -2.24 -10.16
CA GLU A 185 10.43 -2.03 -11.40
C GLU A 185 9.07 -1.35 -11.17
N ILE A 186 8.25 -1.90 -10.28
CA ILE A 186 6.87 -1.44 -10.06
C ILE A 186 6.85 -0.03 -9.46
N PHE A 187 7.64 0.22 -8.42
CA PHE A 187 7.73 1.49 -7.69
C PHE A 187 8.79 2.43 -8.26
N SER A 188 9.40 2.11 -9.41
CA SER A 188 10.38 2.97 -10.06
C SER A 188 11.56 3.36 -9.15
N ARG A 189 12.05 2.37 -8.39
CA ARG A 189 13.16 2.47 -7.43
C ARG A 189 12.94 3.45 -6.26
N GLN A 190 11.69 3.77 -5.95
CA GLN A 190 11.31 4.53 -4.76
C GLN A 190 11.36 3.68 -3.48
N CYS A 191 12.54 3.14 -3.21
CA CYS A 191 12.84 2.31 -2.05
C CYS A 191 13.24 3.22 -0.89
N LEU A 192 12.56 3.08 0.26
CA LEU A 192 12.88 3.81 1.49
C LEU A 192 13.82 3.02 2.39
N GLY A 193 13.73 1.68 2.36
CA GLY A 193 14.54 0.84 3.23
C GLY A 193 14.50 -0.64 2.88
N PHE A 194 15.54 -1.35 3.31
CA PHE A 194 15.63 -2.81 3.27
C PHE A 194 16.11 -3.28 4.64
N LEU A 195 15.17 -3.73 5.47
CA LEU A 195 15.37 -3.90 6.90
C LEU A 195 15.45 -5.39 7.24
N PRO A 196 16.60 -5.91 7.70
CA PRO A 196 16.64 -7.22 8.34
C PRO A 196 15.92 -7.16 9.69
N ARG A 197 15.10 -8.17 9.98
CA ARG A 197 14.48 -8.34 11.29
C ARG A 197 14.90 -9.67 11.92
N ILE A 198 15.25 -9.66 13.20
CA ILE A 198 15.53 -10.86 13.97
C ILE A 198 14.19 -11.48 14.39
N ALA A 199 13.70 -12.46 13.63
CA ALA A 199 12.41 -13.11 13.85
C ALA A 199 12.46 -14.23 14.92
N LYS A 200 13.64 -14.77 15.21
CA LYS A 200 13.87 -15.89 16.16
C LYS A 200 15.13 -15.65 16.99
N SER A 201 15.07 -15.97 18.28
CA SER A 201 16.23 -15.89 19.19
C SER A 201 17.32 -16.92 18.89
N GLY A 202 16.99 -18.00 18.16
CA GLY A 202 17.95 -19.01 17.75
C GLY A 202 17.36 -20.04 16.79
N SER A 203 18.24 -20.74 16.07
CA SER A 203 17.88 -21.88 15.22
C SER A 203 19.04 -22.87 15.13
N LYS A 204 18.71 -24.17 15.09
CA LYS A 204 19.65 -25.29 14.85
C LYS A 204 19.55 -25.85 13.42
N GLN A 205 18.68 -25.30 12.58
CA GLN A 205 18.39 -25.82 11.24
C GLN A 205 19.41 -25.38 10.17
N GLY A 206 20.38 -24.54 10.52
CA GLY A 206 21.36 -24.01 9.59
C GLY A 206 22.66 -24.81 9.54
N THR A 207 23.14 -25.11 8.34
CA THR A 207 24.44 -25.77 8.10
C THR A 207 25.63 -24.82 8.29
N TYR A 208 25.50 -23.57 7.83
CA TYR A 208 26.57 -22.56 7.87
C TYR A 208 26.24 -21.38 8.79
N PHE A 209 25.03 -20.85 8.69
CA PHE A 209 24.52 -19.75 9.51
C PHE A 209 23.18 -20.11 10.12
N ARG A 210 22.86 -19.55 11.29
CA ARG A 210 21.59 -19.81 11.97
C ARG A 210 20.47 -18.99 11.30
N PRO A 211 19.44 -19.62 10.70
CA PRO A 211 18.34 -18.90 10.05
C PRO A 211 17.41 -18.33 11.11
N THR A 212 17.69 -17.08 11.50
CA THR A 212 17.01 -16.37 12.59
C THR A 212 16.33 -15.09 12.13
N LYS A 213 16.62 -14.64 10.92
CA LYS A 213 16.14 -13.37 10.36
C LYS A 213 15.10 -13.59 9.26
N ASP A 214 14.25 -12.59 9.10
CA ASP A 214 13.51 -12.30 7.87
C ASP A 214 13.79 -10.85 7.45
N TYR A 215 13.15 -10.36 6.40
CA TYR A 215 13.35 -9.00 5.90
C TYR A 215 12.04 -8.26 5.71
N ILE A 216 12.12 -6.94 5.74
CA ILE A 216 11.04 -6.02 5.42
C ILE A 216 11.54 -5.06 4.33
N LEU A 217 10.91 -5.12 3.16
CA LEU A 217 11.12 -4.15 2.10
C LEU A 217 10.17 -2.96 2.31
N VAL A 218 10.70 -1.75 2.19
CA VAL A 218 9.94 -0.51 2.35
C VAL A 218 10.00 0.30 1.06
N TYR A 219 8.85 0.55 0.47
CA TYR A 219 8.68 1.37 -0.72
C TYR A 219 7.60 2.43 -0.51
N CYS A 220 7.59 3.45 -1.35
CA CYS A 220 6.52 4.42 -1.40
C CYS A 220 6.07 4.69 -2.83
N LYS A 221 4.95 5.42 -2.96
CA LYS A 221 4.44 5.85 -4.27
C LYS A 221 5.18 7.07 -4.82
N ASN A 222 5.43 8.07 -3.96
CA ASN A 222 6.24 9.25 -4.27
C ASN A 222 7.17 9.62 -3.09
N THR A 223 8.48 9.38 -3.22
CA THR A 223 9.51 9.73 -2.22
C THR A 223 9.54 11.23 -1.88
N GLU A 224 9.15 12.10 -2.82
CA GLU A 224 9.13 13.54 -2.60
C GLU A 224 8.00 13.98 -1.65
N MET A 225 6.98 13.14 -1.49
CA MET A 225 5.80 13.41 -0.67
C MET A 225 5.87 12.75 0.72
N VAL A 226 6.81 11.82 0.93
CA VAL A 226 6.95 11.07 2.18
C VAL A 226 7.81 11.87 3.17
N LYS A 227 7.30 12.03 4.40
CA LYS A 227 8.07 12.61 5.51
C LYS A 227 9.12 11.62 6.03
N GLY A 228 10.17 12.13 6.66
CA GLY A 228 11.17 11.30 7.35
C GLY A 228 10.52 10.40 8.40
N PHE A 229 11.05 9.19 8.58
CA PHE A 229 10.56 8.27 9.59
C PHE A 229 11.23 8.53 10.93
N HIS A 230 10.46 8.38 12.00
CA HIS A 230 10.89 8.75 13.34
C HIS A 230 10.34 7.79 14.38
N THR A 231 11.15 7.41 15.36
CA THR A 231 10.66 6.67 16.52
C THR A 231 10.20 7.65 17.60
N LYS A 232 9.09 7.33 18.27
CA LYS A 232 8.56 8.13 19.39
C LYS A 232 9.34 7.90 20.70
N GLU A 233 10.39 7.07 20.68
CA GLU A 233 11.22 6.85 21.84
C GLU A 233 12.04 8.10 22.14
N PHE A 234 11.54 8.88 23.11
CA PHE A 234 12.27 9.94 23.76
C PHE A 234 13.47 9.31 24.48
N GLN A 235 14.66 9.44 23.91
CA GLN A 235 15.87 9.34 24.73
C GLN A 235 15.85 10.57 25.65
N VAL A 236 15.59 10.36 26.94
CA VAL A 236 15.85 11.40 27.95
C VAL A 236 17.35 11.65 27.89
N LYS A 237 17.75 12.70 27.18
CA LYS A 237 19.14 13.13 27.16
C LYS A 237 19.48 13.60 28.57
N GLU A 238 20.27 12.83 29.29
CA GLU A 238 20.80 13.27 30.57
C GLU A 238 21.84 14.37 30.34
N TYR A 239 21.74 15.45 31.13
CA TYR A 239 22.71 16.56 31.17
C TYR A 239 23.46 16.53 32.50
N PRO A 240 24.35 15.53 32.73
CA PRO A 240 24.92 15.28 34.06
C PRO A 240 25.98 16.30 34.49
N LEU A 241 26.36 17.25 33.64
CA LEU A 241 27.44 18.19 33.89
C LEU A 241 26.89 19.62 33.98
N VAL A 242 27.52 20.45 34.81
CA VAL A 242 27.12 21.85 35.05
C VAL A 242 28.32 22.75 34.75
N ASP A 243 28.10 23.83 34.01
CA ASP A 243 29.15 24.81 33.70
C ASP A 243 29.36 25.83 34.84
N GLU A 244 30.32 26.74 34.68
CA GLU A 244 30.65 27.77 35.66
C GLU A 244 29.49 28.75 35.95
N ASN A 245 28.52 28.85 35.03
CA ASN A 245 27.34 29.70 35.15
C ASN A 245 26.11 28.95 35.69
N GLY A 246 26.26 27.67 36.05
CA GLY A 246 25.16 26.85 36.55
C GLY A 246 24.28 26.22 35.47
N ARG A 247 24.70 26.21 34.19
CA ARG A 247 23.93 25.63 33.09
C ARG A 247 24.24 24.15 32.93
N ASN A 248 23.20 23.33 32.82
CA ASN A 248 23.33 21.89 32.58
C ASN A 248 23.74 21.64 31.13
N PHE A 249 24.71 20.75 30.94
CA PHE A 249 25.18 20.33 29.62
C PHE A 249 25.58 18.84 29.61
N ARG A 250 25.71 18.30 28.39
CA ARG A 250 26.21 16.95 28.15
C ARG A 250 27.39 16.97 27.19
N LYS A 251 28.17 15.89 27.24
CA LYS A 251 29.23 15.60 26.28
C LYS A 251 28.62 15.21 24.93
N ALA A 252 28.85 16.03 23.89
CA ALA A 252 28.36 15.78 22.53
C ALA A 252 29.46 15.12 21.66
N HIS A 253 29.64 15.61 20.42
CA HIS A 253 30.60 15.05 19.48
C HIS A 253 32.05 15.36 19.88
N SER A 254 32.95 14.39 19.69
CA SER A 254 34.39 14.63 19.70
C SER A 254 34.76 15.60 18.59
N LEU A 255 35.52 16.65 18.92
CA LEU A 255 36.03 17.61 17.94
C LEU A 255 36.98 16.95 16.94
N PHE A 256 37.57 15.81 17.29
CA PHE A 256 38.38 14.99 16.39
C PHE A 256 37.62 13.77 15.85
N GLN A 257 37.73 13.53 14.54
CA GLN A 257 37.23 12.32 13.87
C GLN A 257 38.25 11.81 12.85
N ALA A 258 38.72 10.58 13.02
CA ALA A 258 39.80 10.01 12.20
C ALA A 258 39.46 9.86 10.71
N SER A 259 38.18 9.71 10.37
CA SER A 259 37.67 9.50 9.00
C SER A 259 37.50 10.76 8.18
N LEU A 260 37.72 11.96 8.73
CA LEU A 260 37.67 13.21 7.97
C LEU A 260 38.83 13.26 6.96
N ASP A 261 38.53 13.58 5.69
CA ASP A 261 39.55 13.80 4.65
C ASP A 261 40.10 15.22 4.75
N PRO A 262 41.35 15.41 5.24
CA PRO A 262 41.92 16.74 5.47
C PRO A 262 42.20 17.50 4.16
N LEU A 263 42.22 16.83 3.01
CA LEU A 263 42.46 17.48 1.71
C LEU A 263 41.16 17.96 1.03
N ARG A 264 40.00 17.70 1.62
CA ARG A 264 38.70 18.16 1.09
C ARG A 264 38.37 19.58 1.54
N GLY A 265 39.22 20.55 1.17
CA GLY A 265 38.99 21.97 1.45
C GLY A 265 39.20 22.41 2.91
N CYS A 266 39.72 21.54 3.78
CA CYS A 266 39.88 21.76 5.21
C CYS A 266 41.13 22.61 5.56
N LYS A 267 41.32 23.76 4.91
CA LYS A 267 42.55 24.58 5.03
C LYS A 267 42.78 25.19 6.42
N ASN A 268 41.71 25.39 7.20
CA ASN A 268 41.73 26.12 8.47
C ASN A 268 41.31 25.24 9.66
N GLN A 269 41.46 23.92 9.56
CA GLN A 269 40.95 22.96 10.55
C GLN A 269 42.06 22.22 11.30
N ARG A 270 43.31 22.65 11.17
CA ARG A 270 44.45 22.09 11.93
C ARG A 270 45.12 23.23 12.70
N TYR A 271 44.87 23.28 14.01
CA TYR A 271 45.31 24.35 14.89
C TYR A 271 45.45 23.82 16.32
N TYR A 272 46.31 24.44 17.13
CA TYR A 272 46.45 24.06 18.54
C TYR A 272 45.20 24.43 19.34
N ILE A 273 44.83 23.57 20.28
CA ILE A 273 43.87 23.87 21.35
C ILE A 273 44.64 23.75 22.66
N GLU A 274 44.62 24.76 23.51
CA GLU A 274 45.23 24.70 24.83
C GLU A 274 44.34 23.91 25.81
N ALA A 275 44.88 22.83 26.37
CA ALA A 275 44.24 22.01 27.40
C ALA A 275 44.34 22.64 28.80
N PRO A 276 43.56 22.18 29.80
CA PRO A 276 43.52 22.79 31.14
C PRO A 276 44.86 22.80 31.90
N ASP A 277 45.78 21.88 31.55
CA ASP A 277 47.14 21.81 32.11
C ASP A 277 48.16 22.69 31.35
N GLY A 278 47.72 23.45 30.35
CA GLY A 278 48.55 24.26 29.46
C GLY A 278 49.12 23.51 28.26
N THR A 279 48.81 22.22 28.09
CA THR A 279 49.30 21.44 26.94
C THR A 279 48.61 21.89 25.65
N LEU A 280 49.40 22.24 24.63
CA LEU A 280 48.87 22.53 23.29
C LEU A 280 48.63 21.23 22.53
N ILE A 281 47.36 20.89 22.30
CA ILE A 281 46.95 19.64 21.65
C ILE A 281 46.50 19.86 20.21
N LEU A 282 46.78 18.86 19.37
CA LEU A 282 46.55 18.88 17.92
C LEU A 282 46.09 17.49 17.43
N PRO A 283 45.33 17.40 16.32
CA PRO A 283 45.05 16.11 15.69
C PRO A 283 46.34 15.44 15.19
N PRO A 284 46.39 14.10 15.11
CA PRO A 284 47.54 13.36 14.58
C PRO A 284 48.06 13.93 13.26
N GLY A 285 49.38 13.98 13.08
CA GLY A 285 50.01 14.45 11.85
C GLY A 285 51.46 14.84 12.06
N HIS A 286 52.12 15.21 10.96
CA HIS A 286 53.53 15.63 10.94
C HIS A 286 53.68 17.14 10.76
N THR A 287 52.67 17.78 10.19
CA THR A 287 52.66 19.22 9.95
C THR A 287 52.20 19.95 11.23
N MET A 288 53.05 20.80 11.79
CA MET A 288 52.78 21.54 13.04
C MET A 288 52.74 23.04 12.76
N PRO A 289 51.87 23.83 13.43
CA PRO A 289 51.95 25.28 13.43
C PRO A 289 53.33 25.79 13.84
N LEU A 290 53.75 26.94 13.28
CA LEU A 290 55.05 27.54 13.59
C LEU A 290 55.08 28.20 14.97
N GLU A 291 53.95 28.73 15.38
CA GLU A 291 53.76 29.40 16.67
C GLU A 291 53.23 28.38 17.69
N ASN A 292 53.83 28.36 18.88
CA ASN A 292 53.41 27.48 19.99
C ASN A 292 52.49 28.25 20.94
N GLU A 293 51.32 28.61 20.44
CA GLU A 293 50.28 29.27 21.20
C GLU A 293 48.91 28.68 20.86
N ASP A 294 47.94 28.90 21.75
CA ASP A 294 46.57 28.48 21.51
C ASP A 294 46.09 29.01 20.16
N ALA A 295 45.38 28.16 19.44
CA ALA A 295 44.75 28.50 18.18
C ALA A 295 45.75 28.76 17.01
N ALA A 296 47.07 28.74 17.21
CA ALA A 296 48.03 28.79 16.10
C ALA A 296 47.72 27.66 15.09
N HIS A 297 47.67 28.00 13.80
CA HIS A 297 47.05 27.16 12.77
C HIS A 297 47.96 26.95 11.56
N ILE A 298 47.73 25.84 10.87
CA ILE A 298 48.44 25.49 9.64
C ILE A 298 47.54 24.67 8.72
N ALA A 299 47.71 24.81 7.41
CA ALA A 299 47.01 23.95 6.46
C ALA A 299 47.57 22.52 6.53
N PRO A 300 46.73 21.47 6.48
CA PRO A 300 47.23 20.10 6.39
C PRO A 300 47.96 19.88 5.05
N ALA A 301 49.15 19.31 5.10
CA ALA A 301 49.96 19.06 3.89
C ALA A 301 49.66 17.67 3.28
N THR A 302 49.30 16.69 4.11
CA THR A 302 49.10 15.30 3.72
C THR A 302 47.84 14.71 4.34
N ARG A 303 47.39 13.53 3.85
CA ARG A 303 46.28 12.77 4.47
C ARG A 303 46.58 12.23 5.87
N ALA A 304 47.86 12.21 6.25
CA ALA A 304 48.30 11.88 7.61
C ALA A 304 48.05 13.04 8.57
N ASP A 305 48.04 14.29 8.08
CA ASP A 305 47.74 15.49 8.87
C ASP A 305 46.24 15.62 9.08
N LYS A 306 45.74 14.96 10.13
CA LYS A 306 44.32 15.00 10.46
C LYS A 306 43.89 16.40 10.88
N VAL A 307 42.59 16.62 10.88
CA VAL A 307 41.97 17.93 11.14
C VAL A 307 40.88 17.81 12.20
N TRP A 308 40.60 18.91 12.86
CA TRP A 308 39.42 19.11 13.69
C TRP A 308 38.16 19.17 12.82
N ARG A 309 37.01 18.83 13.41
CA ARG A 309 35.69 19.09 12.81
C ARG A 309 35.44 20.58 12.62
N TRP A 310 35.92 21.39 13.55
CA TRP A 310 35.75 22.83 13.55
C TRP A 310 36.88 23.51 12.80
N SER A 311 36.56 24.63 12.15
CA SER A 311 37.58 25.57 11.70
C SER A 311 38.10 26.37 12.89
N TYR A 312 39.32 26.91 12.76
CA TYR A 312 39.91 27.82 13.74
C TYR A 312 38.98 28.99 14.09
N GLN A 313 38.27 29.55 13.10
CA GLN A 313 37.29 30.61 13.33
C GLN A 313 36.11 30.14 14.20
N SER A 314 35.59 28.94 13.93
CA SER A 314 34.53 28.34 14.75
C SER A 314 35.02 28.05 16.17
N TYR A 315 36.27 27.62 16.33
CA TYR A 315 36.90 27.44 17.64
C TYR A 315 36.95 28.74 18.43
N LEU A 316 37.50 29.82 17.85
CA LEU A 316 37.55 31.12 18.52
C LEU A 316 36.17 31.62 18.93
N ALA A 317 35.18 31.47 18.04
CA ALA A 317 33.82 31.94 18.29
C ALA A 317 33.05 31.12 19.33
N LYS A 318 33.47 29.88 19.60
CA LYS A 318 32.74 28.90 20.43
C LYS A 318 33.64 28.24 21.47
N LYS A 319 34.71 28.91 21.89
CA LYS A 319 35.72 28.36 22.81
C LYS A 319 35.11 27.96 24.16
N ASP A 320 34.13 28.71 24.62
CA ASP A 320 33.32 28.45 25.82
C ASP A 320 32.54 27.13 25.75
N ARG A 321 32.26 26.63 24.55
CA ARG A 321 31.56 25.37 24.29
C ARG A 321 32.46 24.15 24.28
N ILE A 322 33.75 24.29 24.60
CA ILE A 322 34.66 23.15 24.61
C ILE A 322 34.77 22.58 26.01
N MET A 323 34.79 21.25 26.08
CA MET A 323 35.14 20.51 27.28
C MET A 323 36.26 19.51 26.99
N PHE A 324 37.07 19.25 28.00
CA PHE A 324 38.17 18.31 27.94
C PHE A 324 37.82 17.05 28.76
N SER A 325 38.28 15.89 28.30
CA SER A 325 38.23 14.66 29.10
C SER A 325 39.50 13.86 28.94
N GLU A 326 40.04 13.35 30.04
CA GLU A 326 41.25 12.52 30.06
C GLU A 326 40.96 11.06 29.68
N SER A 327 41.81 10.48 28.85
CA SER A 327 41.82 9.08 28.45
C SER A 327 43.18 8.71 27.89
N LYS A 328 43.78 7.65 28.46
CA LYS A 328 45.06 7.06 28.01
C LYS A 328 45.08 6.56 26.56
N LYS A 329 43.92 6.58 25.88
CA LYS A 329 43.74 6.16 24.49
C LYS A 329 43.48 7.35 23.56
N SER A 330 43.78 8.58 23.98
CA SER A 330 43.57 9.72 23.10
C SER A 330 44.48 9.62 21.87
N PRO A 331 43.93 9.85 20.66
CA PRO A 331 44.71 9.93 19.45
C PRO A 331 45.44 11.27 19.29
N LEU A 332 45.15 12.26 20.15
CA LEU A 332 45.68 13.62 20.00
C LEU A 332 47.14 13.71 20.43
N ILE A 333 47.87 14.63 19.80
CA ILE A 333 49.30 14.86 20.02
C ILE A 333 49.58 16.24 20.61
N ASP A 334 50.67 16.37 21.35
CA ASP A 334 51.15 17.66 21.88
C ASP A 334 51.96 18.45 20.82
N SER A 335 52.45 19.63 21.19
CA SER A 335 53.32 20.46 20.35
C SER A 335 54.65 19.80 19.96
N TYR A 336 55.05 18.73 20.65
CA TYR A 336 56.26 17.95 20.38
C TYR A 336 55.98 16.67 19.57
N GLY A 337 54.72 16.38 19.28
CA GLY A 337 54.27 15.19 18.55
C GLY A 337 54.09 13.93 19.41
N ASN A 338 54.14 14.05 20.74
CA ASN A 338 53.86 12.93 21.65
C ASN A 338 52.37 12.78 21.89
N HIS A 339 51.92 11.57 22.22
CA HIS A 339 50.53 11.34 22.61
C HIS A 339 50.16 12.08 23.89
N THR A 340 48.97 12.64 23.89
CA THR A 340 48.36 13.29 25.06
C THR A 340 47.31 12.37 25.66
N ASP A 341 46.89 12.63 26.89
CA ASP A 341 45.73 11.96 27.48
C ASP A 341 44.43 12.77 27.23
N TRP A 342 44.50 13.95 26.64
CA TRP A 342 43.35 14.82 26.45
C TRP A 342 42.50 14.46 25.24
N ASN A 343 41.18 14.49 25.38
CA ASN A 343 40.23 14.53 24.28
C ASN A 343 39.35 15.78 24.38
N VAL A 344 38.93 16.29 23.22
CA VAL A 344 38.17 17.54 23.11
C VAL A 344 36.76 17.25 22.61
N TYR A 345 35.76 17.76 23.30
CA TYR A 345 34.34 17.59 22.95
C TYR A 345 33.62 18.93 22.97
N GLU A 346 32.52 18.98 22.23
CA GLU A 346 31.54 20.07 22.31
C GLU A 346 30.59 19.85 23.51
N LYS A 347 30.33 20.93 24.27
CA LYS A 347 29.25 21.03 25.25
C LYS A 347 27.94 21.29 24.50
N LYS A 348 26.91 20.49 24.78
CA LYS A 348 25.53 20.78 24.35
C LYS A 348 24.67 21.05 25.58
N TYR A 349 24.07 22.24 25.65
CA TYR A 349 23.32 22.74 26.81
C TYR A 349 21.84 22.38 26.73
N GLU A 350 21.22 22.15 27.89
CA GLU A 350 19.80 21.79 28.04
C GLU A 350 18.85 22.91 27.58
N ASP A 351 19.16 24.16 27.92
CA ASP A 351 18.34 25.35 27.68
C ASP A 351 18.38 25.88 26.23
N GLU A 352 19.27 25.35 25.40
CA GLU A 352 19.39 25.69 23.97
C GLU A 352 18.67 24.69 23.04
N GLU A 353 18.18 23.56 23.57
CA GLU A 353 17.36 22.63 22.77
C GLU A 353 15.92 23.15 22.68
N THR A 354 15.56 23.77 21.55
CA THR A 354 14.16 24.08 21.20
C THR A 354 13.38 22.80 20.85
N ASP A 355 12.03 22.82 20.86
CA ASP A 355 11.17 21.71 20.38
C ASP A 355 11.53 21.20 18.96
N GLY A 356 12.21 22.00 18.14
CA GLY A 356 12.73 21.59 16.83
C GLY A 356 14.09 20.87 16.84
N ASP A 357 14.73 20.78 18.01
CA ASP A 357 16.01 20.10 18.27
C ASP A 357 15.80 18.75 19.00
N ILE A 358 14.51 18.34 19.15
CA ILE A 358 14.12 16.96 19.38
C ILE A 358 14.63 16.18 18.17
N ASP A 359 15.78 15.56 18.35
CA ASP A 359 16.36 14.59 17.43
C ASP A 359 15.39 13.40 17.45
N TYR A 360 14.35 13.47 16.62
CA TYR A 360 13.53 12.31 16.35
C TYR A 360 14.49 11.21 15.89
N ASN A 361 14.66 10.17 16.71
CA ASN A 361 15.57 9.10 16.36
C ASN A 361 15.05 8.46 15.07
N LEU A 362 15.89 8.48 14.02
CA LEU A 362 15.64 7.66 12.84
C LEU A 362 15.48 6.21 13.32
N PRO A 363 14.52 5.44 12.77
CA PRO A 363 14.41 4.03 13.08
C PRO A 363 15.68 3.29 12.67
N ASP A 364 16.08 2.32 13.49
CA ASP A 364 17.23 1.47 13.18
C ASP A 364 17.03 0.72 11.86
N ASP A 365 18.11 0.53 11.11
CA ASP A 365 18.12 -0.22 9.86
C ASP A 365 18.07 -1.75 10.07
N VAL A 366 18.13 -2.21 11.33
CA VAL A 366 17.94 -3.60 11.76
C VAL A 366 16.95 -3.65 12.91
N ILE A 367 15.92 -4.49 12.78
CA ILE A 367 14.89 -4.67 13.82
C ILE A 367 15.24 -5.88 14.68
N TYR A 368 15.59 -5.64 15.94
CA TYR A 368 15.91 -6.70 16.90
C TYR A 368 14.67 -7.18 17.68
N ASP A 369 13.71 -6.29 17.85
CA ASP A 369 12.51 -6.52 18.62
C ASP A 369 11.45 -7.29 17.82
N TYR A 370 10.43 -7.78 18.52
CA TYR A 370 9.29 -8.49 17.93
C TYR A 370 9.62 -9.89 17.41
N LEU A 371 9.91 -10.86 18.29
CA LEU A 371 10.10 -12.27 17.91
C LEU A 371 8.77 -12.97 17.56
N ASN A 372 8.78 -13.90 16.61
CA ASN A 372 7.57 -14.65 16.20
C ASN A 372 6.95 -15.49 17.36
N SER A 373 7.76 -15.90 18.34
CA SER A 373 7.26 -16.67 19.50
C SER A 373 6.25 -15.89 20.35
N SER A 374 6.34 -14.56 20.38
CA SER A 374 5.38 -13.70 21.08
C SER A 374 3.99 -13.80 20.45
N ALA A 375 3.90 -13.72 19.12
CA ALA A 375 2.67 -13.83 18.36
C ALA A 375 2.00 -15.20 18.51
N THR A 376 2.77 -16.29 18.42
CA THR A 376 2.25 -17.65 18.66
C THR A 376 1.73 -17.81 20.08
N THR A 377 2.41 -17.25 21.07
CA THR A 377 1.93 -17.29 22.48
C THR A 377 0.63 -16.51 22.64
N TYR A 378 0.55 -15.33 22.02
CA TYR A 378 -0.63 -14.47 22.04
C TYR A 378 -1.88 -15.17 21.46
N LEU A 379 -1.78 -15.77 20.26
CA LEU A 379 -2.90 -16.51 19.65
C LEU A 379 -3.28 -17.77 20.42
N ASN A 380 -2.31 -18.53 20.92
CA ASN A 380 -2.60 -19.70 21.76
C ASN A 380 -3.34 -19.31 23.04
N ASN A 381 -3.01 -18.16 23.63
CA ASN A 381 -3.73 -17.67 24.81
C ASN A 381 -5.18 -17.26 24.48
N MET A 382 -5.47 -16.87 23.24
CA MET A 382 -6.84 -16.68 22.74
C MET A 382 -7.54 -18.01 22.42
N GLY A 383 -6.83 -19.14 22.36
CA GLY A 383 -7.39 -20.40 21.87
C GLY A 383 -7.58 -20.45 20.37
N ILE A 384 -6.66 -19.83 19.62
CA ILE A 384 -6.61 -19.87 18.16
C ILE A 384 -5.30 -20.54 17.78
N ASP A 385 -5.38 -21.67 17.07
CA ASP A 385 -4.22 -22.37 16.55
C ASP A 385 -3.88 -21.85 15.15
N PHE A 386 -2.83 -21.05 15.06
CA PHE A 386 -2.32 -20.57 13.78
C PHE A 386 -0.80 -20.37 13.88
N PRO A 387 0.00 -21.18 13.16
CA PRO A 387 1.44 -21.07 13.22
C PRO A 387 1.91 -19.84 12.44
N PHE A 388 3.08 -19.31 12.81
CA PHE A 388 3.80 -18.26 12.05
C PHE A 388 3.10 -16.90 11.93
N SER A 389 2.14 -16.58 12.81
CA SER A 389 1.60 -15.22 12.92
C SER A 389 2.71 -14.18 13.20
N LYS A 390 2.57 -12.99 12.64
CA LYS A 390 3.41 -11.83 12.96
C LYS A 390 2.97 -11.23 14.31
N PRO A 391 3.89 -10.67 15.10
CA PRO A 391 3.53 -9.90 16.30
C PRO A 391 2.83 -8.61 15.92
N TRP A 392 1.77 -8.26 16.65
CA TRP A 392 0.99 -7.04 16.37
C TRP A 392 1.81 -5.78 16.67
N GLU A 393 2.74 -5.87 17.63
CA GLU A 393 3.65 -4.82 18.04
C GLU A 393 4.56 -4.38 16.88
N LEU A 394 5.00 -5.32 16.03
CA LEU A 394 5.76 -4.98 14.82
C LEU A 394 4.93 -4.10 13.89
N ILE A 395 3.68 -4.47 13.64
CA ILE A 395 2.82 -3.73 12.71
C ILE A 395 2.52 -2.35 13.26
N ALA A 396 2.25 -2.26 14.57
CA ALA A 396 2.06 -0.99 15.27
C ALA A 396 3.30 -0.10 15.17
N TYR A 397 4.49 -0.66 15.36
CA TYR A 397 5.77 0.05 15.18
C TYR A 397 5.92 0.58 13.75
N LEU A 398 5.74 -0.26 12.73
CA LEU A 398 5.88 0.13 11.33
C LEU A 398 4.88 1.23 10.92
N ILE A 399 3.65 1.20 11.44
CA ILE A 399 2.68 2.27 11.22
C ILE A 399 3.13 3.55 11.95
N ALA A 400 3.54 3.43 13.22
CA ALA A 400 3.90 4.57 14.05
C ALA A 400 5.09 5.37 13.48
N ILE A 401 6.11 4.70 12.95
CA ILE A 401 7.31 5.38 12.40
C ILE A 401 7.02 6.23 11.16
N THR A 402 5.88 6.02 10.49
CA THR A 402 5.48 6.84 9.33
C THR A 402 4.96 8.22 9.72
N GLU A 403 4.69 8.45 11.02
CA GLU A 403 4.13 9.69 11.58
C GLU A 403 2.86 10.18 10.88
N LYS A 404 2.13 9.27 10.25
CA LYS A 404 0.87 9.62 9.63
C LYS A 404 -0.19 9.93 10.70
N PRO A 405 -1.19 10.76 10.36
CA PRO A 405 -2.32 11.04 11.24
C PRO A 405 -3.03 9.79 11.77
N SER A 406 -3.77 9.95 12.87
CA SER A 406 -4.49 8.85 13.51
C SER A 406 -5.84 8.50 12.85
N ASP A 407 -6.13 9.00 11.63
CA ASP A 407 -7.34 8.74 10.83
C ASP A 407 -7.03 8.11 9.46
N ILE A 408 -5.89 7.42 9.35
CA ILE A 408 -5.40 6.81 8.11
C ILE A 408 -6.12 5.50 7.74
N THR A 409 -6.01 5.09 6.47
CA THR A 409 -6.44 3.76 6.00
C THR A 409 -5.26 2.84 5.74
N VAL A 410 -5.26 1.68 6.40
CA VAL A 410 -4.23 0.64 6.28
C VAL A 410 -4.80 -0.58 5.56
N LEU A 411 -4.09 -1.09 4.56
CA LEU A 411 -4.49 -2.27 3.77
C LEU A 411 -3.53 -3.44 3.99
N ASP A 412 -4.08 -4.63 4.18
CA ASP A 412 -3.37 -5.90 4.22
C ASP A 412 -4.10 -6.96 3.39
N PHE A 413 -3.60 -7.23 2.19
CA PHE A 413 -4.17 -8.22 1.27
C PHE A 413 -3.48 -9.60 1.35
N PHE A 414 -2.72 -9.83 2.43
CA PHE A 414 -2.22 -11.13 2.87
C PHE A 414 -2.50 -11.30 4.36
N ALA A 415 -3.75 -11.04 4.76
CA ALA A 415 -4.10 -10.81 6.16
C ALA A 415 -3.79 -11.99 7.08
N GLY A 416 -3.88 -13.23 6.59
CA GLY A 416 -3.66 -14.44 7.37
C GLY A 416 -4.47 -14.41 8.66
N SER A 417 -3.78 -14.33 9.80
CA SER A 417 -4.41 -14.25 11.12
C SER A 417 -4.93 -12.84 11.52
N ALA A 418 -5.06 -11.90 10.59
CA ALA A 418 -5.54 -10.53 10.83
C ALA A 418 -4.74 -9.72 11.87
N THR A 419 -3.43 -9.94 11.96
CA THR A 419 -2.52 -9.22 12.87
C THR A 419 -2.55 -7.71 12.67
N THR A 420 -2.65 -7.27 11.41
CA THR A 420 -2.69 -5.85 11.06
C THR A 420 -3.88 -5.14 11.69
N LEU A 421 -5.06 -5.78 11.71
CA LEU A 421 -6.24 -5.17 12.31
C LEU A 421 -6.16 -5.09 13.83
N ASP A 422 -5.63 -6.15 14.45
CA ASP A 422 -5.40 -6.19 15.89
C ASP A 422 -4.47 -5.04 16.34
N ALA A 423 -3.39 -4.79 15.59
CA ALA A 423 -2.50 -3.66 15.84
C ALA A 423 -3.21 -2.31 15.71
N ILE A 424 -4.00 -2.11 14.66
CA ILE A 424 -4.77 -0.88 14.42
C ILE A 424 -5.74 -0.59 15.58
N MET A 425 -6.50 -1.59 16.01
CA MET A 425 -7.47 -1.44 17.10
C MET A 425 -6.79 -1.05 18.41
N LYS A 426 -5.65 -1.68 18.74
CA LYS A 426 -4.86 -1.32 19.93
C LYS A 426 -4.24 0.06 19.84
N MET A 427 -3.79 0.48 18.66
CA MET A 427 -3.29 1.84 18.47
C MET A 427 -4.42 2.86 18.69
N ASN A 428 -5.58 2.63 18.10
CA ASN A 428 -6.76 3.50 18.26
C ASN A 428 -7.24 3.56 19.72
N ASP A 429 -7.20 2.44 20.45
CA ASP A 429 -7.51 2.41 21.88
C ASP A 429 -6.49 3.24 22.70
N GLY A 430 -5.20 3.09 22.39
CA GLY A 430 -4.13 3.77 23.11
C GLY A 430 -4.01 5.27 22.85
N ASP A 431 -4.32 5.74 21.64
CA ASP A 431 -4.18 7.16 21.25
C ASP A 431 -5.49 7.86 20.87
N GLY A 432 -6.63 7.18 21.04
CA GLY A 432 -7.94 7.71 20.68
C GLY A 432 -8.18 7.84 19.17
N GLY A 433 -7.31 7.27 18.33
CA GLY A 433 -7.37 7.35 16.87
C GLY A 433 -8.61 6.69 16.23
N HIS A 434 -8.75 6.97 14.93
CA HIS A 434 -9.82 6.52 14.04
C HIS A 434 -9.24 5.83 12.78
N ARG A 435 -8.08 5.17 12.92
CA ARG A 435 -7.44 4.43 11.81
C ARG A 435 -8.34 3.31 11.34
N LYS A 436 -8.41 3.10 10.04
CA LYS A 436 -9.23 2.08 9.39
C LYS A 436 -8.34 0.98 8.83
N GLY A 437 -8.86 -0.25 8.85
CA GLY A 437 -8.16 -1.44 8.38
C GLY A 437 -8.97 -2.15 7.31
N ILE A 438 -8.34 -2.49 6.20
CA ILE A 438 -8.93 -3.28 5.12
C ILE A 438 -8.09 -4.54 4.95
N LEU A 439 -8.69 -5.69 5.12
CA LEU A 439 -8.01 -6.98 5.14
C LEU A 439 -8.60 -7.87 4.06
N ALA A 440 -7.76 -8.60 3.34
CA ALA A 440 -8.17 -9.68 2.46
C ALA A 440 -7.37 -10.94 2.77
N THR A 441 -8.07 -12.06 2.91
CA THR A 441 -7.45 -13.38 2.98
C THR A 441 -8.28 -14.35 2.16
N ASN A 442 -7.59 -15.19 1.39
CA ASN A 442 -8.24 -16.34 0.80
C ASN A 442 -8.67 -17.26 1.98
N ASN A 443 -9.83 -17.87 1.87
CA ASN A 443 -10.34 -18.74 2.93
C ASN A 443 -9.73 -20.15 2.87
N GLU A 444 -8.49 -20.24 2.37
CA GLU A 444 -7.78 -21.51 2.30
C GLU A 444 -7.58 -22.05 3.71
N ASN A 445 -7.81 -23.35 3.91
CA ASN A 445 -7.78 -24.00 5.22
C ASN A 445 -8.65 -23.28 6.28
N ASN A 446 -9.76 -22.67 5.86
CA ASN A 446 -10.67 -21.90 6.71
C ASN A 446 -10.01 -20.73 7.46
N ILE A 447 -8.90 -20.20 6.98
CA ILE A 447 -8.15 -19.13 7.67
C ILE A 447 -9.03 -17.91 7.96
N CYS A 448 -9.92 -17.53 7.04
CA CYS A 448 -10.79 -16.38 7.28
C CYS A 448 -11.80 -16.65 8.40
N GLU A 449 -12.50 -17.79 8.33
CA GLU A 449 -13.63 -18.10 9.21
C GLU A 449 -13.22 -18.66 10.58
N GLU A 450 -12.09 -19.36 10.66
CA GLU A 450 -11.63 -20.05 11.88
C GLU A 450 -10.46 -19.35 12.58
N VAL A 451 -9.75 -18.44 11.90
CA VAL A 451 -8.58 -17.75 12.47
C VAL A 451 -8.76 -16.23 12.49
N ALA A 452 -8.89 -15.59 11.32
CA ALA A 452 -8.92 -14.15 11.18
C ALA A 452 -10.14 -13.52 11.88
N HIS A 453 -11.34 -13.96 11.51
CA HIS A 453 -12.59 -13.45 12.09
C HIS A 453 -12.70 -13.78 13.59
N PRO A 454 -12.43 -15.01 14.08
CA PRO A 454 -12.44 -15.30 15.51
C PRO A 454 -11.41 -14.50 16.32
N ARG A 455 -10.22 -14.21 15.77
CA ARG A 455 -9.25 -13.32 16.42
C ARG A 455 -9.85 -11.93 16.60
N ILE A 456 -10.37 -11.33 15.52
CA ILE A 456 -10.95 -9.99 15.57
C ILE A 456 -12.14 -9.96 16.53
N TYR A 457 -13.00 -10.99 16.48
CA TYR A 457 -14.13 -11.12 17.40
C TYR A 457 -13.70 -11.10 18.87
N LYS A 458 -12.64 -11.85 19.23
CA LYS A 458 -12.09 -11.86 20.59
C LYS A 458 -11.42 -10.54 20.95
N VAL A 459 -10.76 -9.86 20.02
CA VAL A 459 -10.16 -8.53 20.27
C VAL A 459 -11.24 -7.49 20.57
N ILE A 460 -12.33 -7.46 19.78
CA ILE A 460 -13.42 -6.49 19.95
C ILE A 460 -14.25 -6.79 21.21
N ASN A 461 -14.63 -8.05 21.44
CA ASN A 461 -15.53 -8.42 22.54
C ASN A 461 -14.83 -8.78 23.85
N GLY A 462 -13.50 -8.90 23.83
CA GLY A 462 -12.70 -9.42 24.94
C GLY A 462 -12.71 -10.95 24.99
N TYR A 463 -11.81 -11.50 25.80
CA TYR A 463 -11.65 -12.94 25.97
C TYR A 463 -10.97 -13.29 27.29
N THR A 464 -11.15 -14.52 27.77
CA THR A 464 -10.37 -15.05 28.89
C THR A 464 -9.19 -15.83 28.35
N THR A 465 -7.99 -15.56 28.86
CA THR A 465 -6.80 -16.30 28.43
C THR A 465 -6.88 -17.77 28.83
N ILE A 466 -6.51 -18.68 27.92
CA ILE A 466 -6.44 -20.12 28.24
C ILE A 466 -5.42 -20.36 29.35
N LYS A 467 -4.24 -19.73 29.25
CA LYS A 467 -3.21 -19.78 30.28
C LYS A 467 -3.42 -18.64 31.27
N GLY A 468 -3.56 -19.00 32.55
CA GLY A 468 -3.69 -18.04 33.64
C GLY A 468 -5.10 -17.48 33.86
N HIS A 469 -6.09 -17.87 33.04
CA HIS A 469 -7.52 -17.52 33.20
C HIS A 469 -7.75 -16.02 33.47
N THR A 470 -6.99 -15.17 32.80
CA THR A 470 -7.06 -13.72 32.98
C THR A 470 -8.06 -13.14 32.00
N GLN A 471 -8.96 -12.27 32.48
CA GLN A 471 -9.90 -11.57 31.62
C GLN A 471 -9.21 -10.42 30.89
N VAL A 472 -9.26 -10.43 29.56
CA VAL A 472 -8.82 -9.33 28.71
C VAL A 472 -10.07 -8.54 28.28
N PRO A 473 -10.15 -7.23 28.57
CA PRO A 473 -11.27 -6.40 28.13
C PRO A 473 -11.30 -6.28 26.60
N GLY A 474 -12.50 -6.12 26.05
CA GLY A 474 -12.70 -5.94 24.62
C GLY A 474 -12.49 -4.50 24.16
N LEU A 475 -11.99 -4.32 22.94
CA LEU A 475 -11.87 -3.03 22.27
C LEU A 475 -13.18 -2.69 21.54
N THR A 476 -14.23 -2.42 22.31
CA THR A 476 -15.62 -2.35 21.81
C THR A 476 -15.90 -1.16 20.87
N ARG A 477 -15.02 -0.14 20.84
CA ARG A 477 -15.12 1.02 19.94
C ARG A 477 -14.61 0.71 18.53
N ASN A 478 -15.01 -0.41 17.94
CA ASN A 478 -14.60 -0.82 16.61
C ASN A 478 -15.72 -1.59 15.90
N ASN A 479 -15.98 -1.27 14.64
CA ASN A 479 -16.90 -2.02 13.78
C ASN A 479 -16.09 -2.94 12.85
N LEU A 480 -16.53 -4.19 12.67
CA LEU A 480 -16.04 -5.09 11.63
C LEU A 480 -17.15 -5.36 10.61
N ARG A 481 -16.91 -5.02 9.35
CA ARG A 481 -17.75 -5.36 8.21
C ARG A 481 -17.13 -6.54 7.46
N TYR A 482 -17.93 -7.58 7.20
CA TYR A 482 -17.47 -8.81 6.57
C TYR A 482 -17.98 -8.90 5.13
N TYR A 483 -17.11 -9.16 4.16
CA TYR A 483 -17.47 -9.25 2.75
C TYR A 483 -16.99 -10.58 2.16
N LYS A 484 -17.74 -11.10 1.19
CA LYS A 484 -17.30 -12.17 0.28
C LYS A 484 -17.23 -11.64 -1.14
N THR A 485 -16.33 -12.20 -1.95
CA THR A 485 -16.28 -11.91 -3.38
C THR A 485 -17.39 -12.66 -4.12
N LYS A 486 -18.04 -11.96 -5.06
CA LYS A 486 -18.94 -12.53 -6.08
C LYS A 486 -18.50 -12.08 -7.47
N PHE A 487 -19.07 -12.69 -8.49
CA PHE A 487 -18.72 -12.43 -9.87
C PHE A 487 -19.94 -12.02 -10.69
N VAL A 488 -19.70 -11.09 -11.61
CA VAL A 488 -20.67 -10.68 -12.63
C VAL A 488 -20.01 -10.83 -14.00
N PRO A 489 -20.67 -11.45 -15.00
CA PRO A 489 -20.15 -11.49 -16.35
C PRO A 489 -19.83 -10.10 -16.90
N ARG A 490 -18.78 -10.02 -17.73
CA ARG A 490 -18.26 -8.77 -18.30
C ARG A 490 -19.00 -8.33 -19.56
N ASP A 491 -19.83 -9.17 -20.17
CA ASP A 491 -20.67 -8.77 -21.28
C ASP A 491 -21.62 -7.64 -20.83
N LYS A 492 -21.88 -6.69 -21.72
CA LYS A 492 -22.65 -5.49 -21.40
C LYS A 492 -24.15 -5.69 -21.63
N SER A 493 -24.67 -6.92 -21.49
CA SER A 493 -26.11 -7.14 -21.60
C SER A 493 -26.85 -6.29 -20.55
N PRO A 494 -28.06 -5.78 -20.85
CA PRO A 494 -28.83 -4.99 -19.89
C PRO A 494 -29.12 -5.73 -18.57
N LYS A 495 -29.14 -7.06 -18.60
CA LYS A 495 -29.27 -7.91 -17.41
C LYS A 495 -28.01 -7.82 -16.53
N ASN A 496 -26.84 -7.98 -17.13
CA ASN A 496 -25.57 -7.99 -16.40
C ASN A 496 -25.18 -6.61 -15.89
N LEU A 497 -25.47 -5.54 -16.64
CA LEU A 497 -25.30 -4.16 -16.14
C LEU A 497 -26.19 -3.87 -14.92
N ARG A 498 -27.45 -4.34 -14.93
CA ARG A 498 -28.34 -4.20 -13.77
C ARG A 498 -27.88 -5.02 -12.58
N ASN A 499 -27.42 -6.25 -12.82
CA ASN A 499 -26.86 -7.09 -11.78
C ASN A 499 -25.59 -6.48 -11.16
N LEU A 500 -24.70 -5.95 -12.01
CA LEU A 500 -23.49 -5.24 -11.59
C LEU A 500 -23.85 -4.04 -10.72
N MET A 501 -24.81 -3.22 -11.14
CA MET A 501 -25.29 -2.08 -10.34
C MET A 501 -25.83 -2.54 -8.97
N ALA A 502 -26.70 -3.55 -8.95
CA ALA A 502 -27.28 -4.06 -7.72
C ALA A 502 -26.21 -4.57 -6.74
N LEU A 503 -25.27 -5.40 -7.22
CA LEU A 503 -24.20 -5.97 -6.40
C LEU A 503 -23.11 -4.96 -6.04
N SER A 504 -22.93 -3.89 -6.82
CA SER A 504 -21.97 -2.82 -6.51
C SER A 504 -22.44 -1.90 -5.38
N THR A 505 -23.70 -2.01 -4.94
CA THR A 505 -24.24 -1.20 -3.82
C THR A 505 -23.36 -1.31 -2.58
N ASP A 506 -22.94 -2.52 -2.23
CA ASP A 506 -22.11 -2.75 -1.06
C ASP A 506 -20.69 -2.16 -1.25
N MET A 507 -20.18 -2.18 -2.47
CA MET A 507 -18.94 -1.46 -2.81
C MET A 507 -19.10 0.06 -2.73
N LEU A 508 -20.28 0.60 -3.04
CA LEU A 508 -20.58 2.02 -2.83
C LEU A 508 -20.63 2.36 -1.33
N CYS A 509 -21.22 1.49 -0.51
CA CYS A 509 -21.18 1.63 0.95
C CYS A 509 -19.74 1.68 1.47
N ILE A 510 -18.86 0.81 0.95
CA ILE A 510 -17.43 0.85 1.23
C ILE A 510 -16.77 2.16 0.74
N HIS A 511 -17.03 2.58 -0.49
CA HIS A 511 -16.42 3.77 -1.09
C HIS A 511 -16.75 5.06 -0.31
N ASN A 512 -17.97 5.12 0.24
CA ASN A 512 -18.53 6.28 0.90
C ASN A 512 -18.53 6.19 2.43
N ASP A 513 -18.20 5.03 3.01
CA ASP A 513 -18.28 4.78 4.46
C ASP A 513 -19.71 4.99 5.00
N THR A 514 -20.70 4.50 4.24
CA THR A 514 -22.14 4.63 4.53
C THR A 514 -22.80 3.25 4.56
N TYR A 515 -23.00 2.69 5.76
CA TYR A 515 -23.44 1.29 5.93
C TYR A 515 -24.81 1.12 6.57
N ILE A 516 -25.44 2.21 7.02
CA ILE A 516 -26.74 2.16 7.69
C ILE A 516 -27.83 2.46 6.68
N GLU A 517 -28.58 1.45 6.25
CA GLU A 517 -29.73 1.63 5.37
C GLU A 517 -30.91 2.24 6.15
N LYS A 518 -31.49 3.33 5.62
CA LYS A 518 -32.61 4.05 6.23
C LYS A 518 -33.71 4.39 5.20
N PRO A 519 -34.94 4.68 5.65
CA PRO A 519 -35.96 5.28 4.79
C PRO A 519 -35.50 6.65 4.28
N PHE A 520 -35.83 6.99 3.04
CA PHE A 520 -35.48 8.29 2.45
C PHE A 520 -36.65 9.27 2.62
N ALA A 521 -36.39 10.48 3.14
CA ALA A 521 -37.41 11.49 3.43
C ALA A 521 -38.59 10.92 4.28
N GLY A 522 -38.26 10.05 5.25
CA GLY A 522 -39.24 9.37 6.10
C GLY A 522 -40.12 8.33 5.37
N LYS A 523 -39.86 8.02 4.10
CA LYS A 523 -40.64 7.09 3.28
C LYS A 523 -39.85 5.83 2.98
N ASN A 524 -40.51 4.68 3.15
CA ASN A 524 -39.96 3.39 2.74
C ASN A 524 -40.08 3.24 1.23
N ILE A 525 -38.95 3.25 0.53
CA ILE A 525 -38.88 3.03 -0.91
C ILE A 525 -38.66 1.53 -1.16
N ASN A 526 -39.26 1.01 -2.24
CA ASN A 526 -38.97 -0.35 -2.68
C ASN A 526 -37.47 -0.47 -3.02
N ASN A 527 -36.78 -1.43 -2.40
CA ASN A 527 -35.34 -1.63 -2.57
C ASN A 527 -34.90 -1.95 -4.02
N LYS A 528 -35.82 -2.36 -4.90
CA LYS A 528 -35.57 -2.55 -6.34
C LYS A 528 -35.64 -1.24 -7.14
N ILE A 529 -36.10 -0.16 -6.52
CA ILE A 529 -36.22 1.18 -7.11
C ILE A 529 -35.08 2.06 -6.62
N ALA A 530 -34.97 2.24 -5.29
CA ALA A 530 -33.89 2.98 -4.68
C ALA A 530 -33.62 2.53 -3.24
N ARG A 531 -32.40 2.76 -2.76
CA ARG A 531 -31.95 2.50 -1.38
C ARG A 531 -31.14 3.69 -0.88
N TYR A 532 -31.30 4.02 0.39
CA TYR A 532 -30.68 5.18 1.02
C TYR A 532 -29.84 4.75 2.22
N PHE A 533 -28.64 5.29 2.32
CA PHE A 533 -27.63 4.91 3.31
C PHE A 533 -27.00 6.13 3.97
N GLU A 534 -26.64 5.96 5.24
CA GLU A 534 -25.91 6.97 6.02
C GLU A 534 -24.66 6.36 6.67
N SER A 535 -23.69 7.22 7.00
CA SER A 535 -22.60 6.90 7.91
C SER A 535 -23.11 6.78 9.35
N ASN A 536 -22.30 6.20 10.24
CA ASN A 536 -22.68 5.98 11.64
C ASN A 536 -22.99 7.28 12.39
N ASP A 537 -22.24 8.34 12.09
CA ASP A 537 -22.41 9.71 12.60
C ASP A 537 -23.48 10.53 11.84
N GLY A 538 -24.05 9.98 10.75
CA GLY A 538 -25.03 10.66 9.91
C GLY A 538 -24.48 11.78 9.00
N THR A 539 -23.17 12.02 9.00
CA THR A 539 -22.56 13.14 8.24
C THR A 539 -22.47 12.87 6.75
N LYS A 540 -22.36 11.61 6.33
CA LYS A 540 -22.32 11.19 4.93
C LYS A 540 -23.62 10.47 4.58
N ARG A 541 -24.15 10.81 3.40
CA ARG A 541 -25.45 10.32 2.93
C ARG A 541 -25.35 9.92 1.47
N MET A 542 -25.97 8.79 1.13
CA MET A 542 -25.95 8.22 -0.20
C MET A 542 -27.34 7.71 -0.60
N LEU A 543 -27.79 8.03 -1.82
CA LEU A 543 -28.97 7.45 -2.44
C LEU A 543 -28.56 6.69 -3.70
N VAL A 544 -28.99 5.43 -3.82
CA VAL A 544 -28.73 4.58 -4.97
C VAL A 544 -30.03 4.31 -5.70
N ILE A 545 -30.13 4.72 -6.97
CA ILE A 545 -31.33 4.64 -7.81
C ILE A 545 -31.13 3.58 -8.90
N TYR A 546 -31.89 2.49 -8.83
CA TYR A 546 -31.80 1.36 -9.76
C TYR A 546 -32.72 1.49 -10.99
N ARG A 547 -33.69 2.41 -10.92
CA ARG A 547 -34.73 2.61 -11.95
C ARG A 547 -34.77 4.08 -12.33
N ALA A 548 -34.35 4.40 -13.55
CA ALA A 548 -34.33 5.77 -14.05
C ALA A 548 -35.75 6.39 -14.09
N GLU A 549 -36.77 5.56 -14.26
CA GLU A 549 -38.17 5.99 -14.29
C GLU A 549 -38.65 6.60 -12.96
N ALA A 550 -37.92 6.38 -11.86
CA ALA A 550 -38.23 6.91 -10.54
C ALA A 550 -37.51 8.23 -10.21
N ILE A 551 -36.59 8.71 -11.07
CA ILE A 551 -35.75 9.89 -10.78
C ILE A 551 -36.60 11.11 -10.44
N GLN A 552 -37.55 11.48 -11.29
CA GLN A 552 -38.38 12.66 -11.08
C GLN A 552 -39.14 12.63 -9.73
N ALA A 553 -39.70 11.46 -9.37
CA ALA A 553 -40.39 11.31 -8.09
C ALA A 553 -39.43 11.42 -6.89
N LEU A 554 -38.20 10.92 -7.02
CA LEU A 554 -37.17 11.01 -5.99
C LEU A 554 -36.61 12.43 -5.85
N VAL A 555 -36.49 13.19 -6.95
CA VAL A 555 -36.10 14.60 -6.95
C VAL A 555 -37.13 15.46 -6.20
N GLU A 556 -38.43 15.19 -6.37
CA GLU A 556 -39.46 15.87 -5.56
C GLU A 556 -39.32 15.57 -4.07
N LEU A 557 -39.01 14.32 -3.70
CA LEU A 557 -38.70 13.98 -2.30
C LEU A 557 -37.43 14.68 -1.80
N MET A 558 -36.39 14.82 -2.63
CA MET A 558 -35.19 15.57 -2.29
C MET A 558 -35.50 17.03 -1.99
N LYS A 559 -36.36 17.67 -2.80
CA LYS A 559 -36.80 19.06 -2.56
C LYS A 559 -37.52 19.20 -1.23
N GLU A 560 -38.31 18.21 -0.82
CA GLU A 560 -38.95 18.18 0.51
C GLU A 560 -37.91 18.04 1.63
N GLU A 561 -36.99 17.08 1.49
CA GLU A 561 -35.94 16.80 2.48
C GLU A 561 -35.00 17.99 2.70
N PHE A 562 -34.57 18.67 1.63
CA PHE A 562 -33.64 19.80 1.68
C PHE A 562 -34.32 21.15 2.03
N LYS A 563 -35.64 21.19 2.24
CA LYS A 563 -36.29 22.38 2.84
C LYS A 563 -35.97 22.50 4.34
N ASN A 564 -35.66 21.40 5.00
CA ASN A 564 -35.27 21.39 6.42
C ASN A 564 -33.84 21.92 6.58
N ALA A 565 -33.58 22.74 7.60
CA ALA A 565 -32.30 23.42 7.77
C ALA A 565 -31.16 22.46 8.16
N GLU A 566 -31.45 21.42 8.96
CA GLU A 566 -30.48 20.42 9.42
C GLU A 566 -29.89 19.59 8.26
N SER A 567 -30.67 19.30 7.23
CA SER A 567 -30.25 18.50 6.08
C SER A 567 -29.30 19.23 5.12
N LYS A 568 -29.10 20.56 5.27
CA LYS A 568 -28.10 21.34 4.51
C LYS A 568 -26.72 21.40 5.18
N GLU A 569 -26.63 21.15 6.48
CA GLU A 569 -25.34 21.16 7.21
C GLU A 569 -24.53 19.88 6.97
N ASN A 570 -25.19 18.74 6.69
CA ASN A 570 -24.57 17.42 6.48
C ASN A 570 -24.05 17.18 5.05
N GLY A 571 -23.49 18.21 4.40
CA GLY A 571 -22.90 18.13 3.05
C GLY A 571 -23.87 17.71 1.93
N LYS A 572 -23.34 17.52 0.72
CA LYS A 572 -24.13 17.09 -0.44
C LYS A 572 -24.52 15.61 -0.34
N LEU A 573 -25.74 15.27 -0.76
CA LEU A 573 -26.18 13.89 -0.93
C LEU A 573 -25.52 13.26 -2.16
N MET A 574 -24.84 12.13 -1.99
CA MET A 574 -24.25 11.38 -3.10
C MET A 574 -25.34 10.54 -3.76
N VAL A 575 -25.62 10.77 -5.04
CA VAL A 575 -26.67 10.06 -5.79
C VAL A 575 -26.05 9.23 -6.90
N TYR A 576 -26.25 7.92 -6.83
CA TYR A 576 -25.80 6.97 -7.83
C TYR A 576 -26.97 6.49 -8.67
N VAL A 577 -26.93 6.71 -9.98
CA VAL A 577 -28.04 6.41 -10.87
C VAL A 577 -27.65 5.31 -11.84
N PHE A 578 -28.52 4.31 -11.99
CA PHE A 578 -28.35 3.30 -13.03
C PHE A 578 -28.43 3.95 -14.43
N SER A 579 -27.33 3.89 -15.16
CA SER A 579 -27.20 4.39 -16.52
C SER A 579 -26.31 3.46 -17.34
N PRO A 580 -26.87 2.72 -18.31
CA PRO A 580 -26.08 1.84 -19.17
C PRO A 580 -25.12 2.60 -20.09
N ASN A 581 -25.37 3.89 -20.31
CA ASN A 581 -24.64 4.74 -21.26
C ASN A 581 -23.66 5.69 -20.57
N GLY A 582 -23.60 5.68 -19.23
CA GLY A 582 -22.72 6.55 -18.44
C GLY A 582 -23.21 8.00 -18.25
N TYR A 583 -24.41 8.34 -18.73
CA TYR A 583 -25.04 9.64 -18.51
C TYR A 583 -25.73 9.69 -17.14
N ALA A 584 -25.45 10.71 -16.31
CA ALA A 584 -25.91 10.79 -14.93
C ALA A 584 -27.26 11.50 -14.75
N TYR A 585 -27.95 11.85 -15.85
CA TYR A 585 -29.25 12.54 -15.83
C TYR A 585 -29.19 13.94 -15.21
N ASP A 586 -28.08 14.67 -15.41
CA ASP A 586 -27.85 15.99 -14.81
C ASP A 586 -29.02 16.97 -14.99
N ASP A 587 -29.67 16.94 -16.16
CA ASP A 587 -30.81 17.79 -16.50
C ASP A 587 -32.04 17.52 -15.60
N GLU A 588 -32.23 16.28 -15.12
CA GLU A 588 -33.36 15.91 -14.25
C GLU A 588 -33.15 16.34 -12.79
N PHE A 589 -31.90 16.65 -12.40
CA PHE A 589 -31.52 17.06 -11.04
C PHE A 589 -31.24 18.56 -10.91
N GLU A 590 -31.51 19.36 -11.95
CA GLU A 590 -31.19 20.80 -12.00
C GLU A 590 -31.68 21.55 -10.75
N ASP A 591 -32.91 21.29 -10.31
CA ASP A 591 -33.53 21.96 -9.16
C ASP A 591 -32.85 21.64 -7.80
N VAL A 592 -32.06 20.56 -7.73
CA VAL A 592 -31.38 20.10 -6.50
C VAL A 592 -29.86 20.01 -6.66
N ALA A 593 -29.30 20.51 -7.76
CA ALA A 593 -27.88 20.39 -8.12
C ALA A 593 -26.91 20.92 -7.04
N ASP A 594 -27.31 21.96 -6.31
CA ASP A 594 -26.52 22.52 -5.21
C ASP A 594 -26.44 21.58 -4.00
N CYS A 595 -27.38 20.65 -3.86
CA CYS A 595 -27.50 19.74 -2.72
C CYS A 595 -27.04 18.31 -3.03
N VAL A 596 -26.82 17.95 -4.30
CA VAL A 596 -26.48 16.58 -4.72
C VAL A 596 -25.16 16.50 -5.48
N SER A 597 -24.52 15.33 -5.40
CA SER A 597 -23.38 14.94 -6.22
C SER A 597 -23.77 13.69 -7.01
N LEU A 598 -23.84 13.80 -8.34
CA LEU A 598 -24.33 12.72 -9.21
C LEU A 598 -23.19 11.82 -9.70
N CYS A 599 -23.47 10.52 -9.82
CA CYS A 599 -22.58 9.55 -10.42
C CYS A 599 -23.36 8.50 -11.22
N ALA A 600 -23.01 8.32 -12.49
CA ALA A 600 -23.56 7.27 -13.33
C ALA A 600 -22.94 5.91 -13.00
N MET A 601 -23.80 4.90 -12.79
CA MET A 601 -23.40 3.53 -12.46
C MET A 601 -24.07 2.53 -13.42
N PRO A 602 -23.42 1.41 -13.77
CA PRO A 602 -22.14 0.92 -13.24
C PRO A 602 -20.90 1.39 -14.02
N ASP A 603 -21.01 2.41 -14.89
CA ASP A 603 -19.89 2.84 -15.75
C ASP A 603 -18.64 3.25 -14.93
N ALA A 604 -18.83 3.85 -13.75
CA ALA A 604 -17.71 4.18 -12.86
C ALA A 604 -16.89 2.94 -12.41
N VAL A 605 -17.56 1.82 -12.07
CA VAL A 605 -16.89 0.54 -11.74
C VAL A 605 -16.17 -0.01 -12.96
N LEU A 606 -16.84 -0.02 -14.12
CA LEU A 606 -16.25 -0.48 -15.38
C LEU A 606 -15.00 0.33 -15.73
N ASN A 607 -15.02 1.64 -15.54
CA ASN A 607 -13.89 2.54 -15.80
C ASN A 607 -12.70 2.26 -14.86
N ALA A 608 -12.95 2.02 -13.57
CA ALA A 608 -11.90 1.62 -12.64
C ALA A 608 -11.26 0.29 -13.05
N TYR A 609 -12.09 -0.69 -13.43
CA TYR A 609 -11.64 -2.04 -13.77
C TYR A 609 -10.87 -2.13 -15.09
N ARG A 610 -11.09 -1.20 -16.05
CA ARG A 610 -10.40 -1.17 -17.36
C ARG A 610 -8.87 -1.26 -17.28
N ARG A 611 -8.27 -0.77 -16.19
CA ARG A 611 -6.81 -0.71 -16.01
C ARG A 611 -6.22 -1.92 -15.28
N VAL A 612 -7.04 -2.66 -14.55
CA VAL A 612 -6.61 -3.75 -13.65
C VAL A 612 -7.05 -5.13 -14.14
N LEU A 613 -8.19 -5.23 -14.83
CA LEU A 613 -8.64 -6.49 -15.39
C LEU A 613 -7.75 -6.95 -16.56
N PRO A 614 -7.57 -8.26 -16.75
CA PRO A 614 -6.85 -8.80 -17.87
C PRO A 614 -7.57 -8.45 -19.18
N LYS A 615 -6.78 -8.19 -20.22
CA LYS A 615 -7.27 -7.89 -21.57
C LYS A 615 -7.46 -9.18 -22.33
N LYS A 616 -8.64 -9.36 -22.95
CA LYS A 616 -8.85 -10.41 -23.95
C LYS A 616 -7.85 -10.21 -25.10
N ARG A 617 -7.14 -11.27 -25.51
CA ARG A 617 -6.21 -11.18 -26.65
C ARG A 617 -7.00 -10.89 -27.93
N GLN A 618 -6.40 -10.18 -28.89
CA GLN A 618 -7.07 -9.82 -30.14
C GLN A 618 -7.52 -11.05 -30.97
N ALA A 619 -6.80 -12.17 -30.86
CA ALA A 619 -7.21 -13.45 -31.43
C ALA A 619 -8.42 -14.06 -30.70
N GLN A 620 -8.44 -14.04 -29.36
CA GLN A 620 -9.62 -14.43 -28.57
C GLN A 620 -10.83 -13.54 -28.86
N LEU A 621 -10.64 -12.23 -29.08
CA LEU A 621 -11.72 -11.35 -29.50
C LEU A 621 -12.28 -11.71 -30.89
N LEU A 622 -11.45 -12.22 -31.79
CA LEU A 622 -11.88 -12.68 -33.11
C LEU A 622 -12.57 -14.04 -33.04
N ASP A 623 -12.08 -14.95 -32.20
CA ASP A 623 -12.71 -16.24 -31.94
C ASP A 623 -14.05 -16.08 -31.21
N ASP A 624 -14.13 -15.19 -30.20
CA ASP A 624 -15.38 -14.84 -29.49
C ASP A 624 -16.40 -14.20 -30.45
N VAL A 625 -15.96 -13.30 -31.36
CA VAL A 625 -16.84 -12.71 -32.39
C VAL A 625 -17.28 -13.77 -33.40
N ALA A 626 -16.41 -14.70 -33.76
CA ALA A 626 -16.75 -15.81 -34.66
C ALA A 626 -17.74 -16.78 -34.00
N GLU A 627 -17.56 -17.11 -32.72
CA GLU A 627 -18.49 -17.93 -31.93
C GLU A 627 -19.83 -17.23 -31.67
N GLU A 628 -19.84 -15.92 -31.40
CA GLU A 628 -21.07 -15.13 -31.31
C GLU A 628 -21.82 -15.16 -32.65
N THR A 629 -21.13 -14.97 -33.78
CA THR A 629 -21.77 -15.07 -35.12
C THR A 629 -22.25 -16.49 -35.45
N ASP A 630 -21.55 -17.54 -35.00
CA ASP A 630 -21.98 -18.93 -35.16
C ASP A 630 -23.16 -19.27 -34.23
N SER A 631 -23.23 -18.67 -33.04
CA SER A 631 -24.34 -18.85 -32.10
C SER A 631 -25.59 -18.07 -32.54
N GLU A 632 -25.42 -16.88 -33.10
CA GLU A 632 -26.48 -16.10 -33.75
C GLU A 632 -26.95 -16.81 -35.03
N ALA A 633 -26.04 -17.39 -35.83
CA ALA A 633 -26.41 -18.19 -36.99
C ALA A 633 -27.17 -19.47 -36.61
N ARG A 634 -26.74 -20.17 -35.54
CA ARG A 634 -27.43 -21.38 -35.04
C ARG A 634 -28.80 -21.07 -34.41
N THR A 635 -28.94 -19.94 -33.72
CA THR A 635 -30.24 -19.51 -33.17
C THR A 635 -31.20 -19.02 -34.26
N VAL A 636 -30.69 -18.43 -35.34
CA VAL A 636 -31.49 -18.12 -36.54
C VAL A 636 -31.90 -19.40 -37.27
N GLU A 637 -30.99 -20.36 -37.47
CA GLU A 637 -31.31 -21.66 -38.10
C GLU A 637 -32.29 -22.50 -37.25
N GLU A 638 -32.16 -22.51 -35.92
CA GLU A 638 -33.14 -23.18 -35.04
C GLU A 638 -34.50 -22.47 -35.05
N SER A 639 -34.54 -21.14 -35.17
CA SER A 639 -35.80 -20.39 -35.29
C SER A 639 -36.50 -20.62 -36.65
N ASP A 640 -35.73 -20.80 -37.72
CA ASP A 640 -36.24 -21.11 -39.07
C ASP A 640 -36.67 -22.58 -39.20
N LEU A 641 -36.04 -23.50 -38.46
CA LEU A 641 -36.48 -24.90 -38.34
C LEU A 641 -37.79 -25.03 -37.53
N PHE A 642 -37.97 -24.22 -36.48
CA PHE A 642 -39.22 -24.19 -35.70
C PHE A 642 -40.38 -23.52 -36.46
N GLN A 643 -40.13 -22.48 -37.28
CA GLN A 643 -41.18 -21.92 -38.15
C GLN A 643 -41.58 -22.90 -39.25
N ASN A 644 -40.65 -23.62 -39.88
CA ASN A 644 -40.99 -24.55 -40.96
C ASN A 644 -41.71 -25.83 -40.50
N GLN A 645 -41.52 -26.30 -39.27
CA GLN A 645 -42.32 -27.41 -38.71
C GLN A 645 -43.73 -26.98 -38.29
N THR A 646 -43.93 -25.72 -37.90
CA THR A 646 -45.25 -25.22 -37.53
C THR A 646 -46.14 -24.95 -38.75
N TYR A 647 -45.55 -24.62 -39.91
CA TYR A 647 -46.28 -24.43 -41.18
C TYR A 647 -46.63 -25.74 -41.91
N THR A 648 -45.95 -26.86 -41.64
CA THR A 648 -46.28 -28.16 -42.27
C THR A 648 -47.38 -28.93 -41.54
N MET A 649 -47.63 -28.70 -40.25
CA MET A 649 -48.76 -29.31 -39.54
C MET A 649 -50.10 -28.57 -39.69
N ALA A 650 -50.10 -27.31 -40.15
CA ALA A 650 -51.33 -26.54 -40.37
C ALA A 650 -51.93 -26.66 -41.79
N ALA A 651 -51.25 -27.34 -42.72
CA ALA A 651 -51.69 -27.45 -44.12
C ALA A 651 -52.26 -28.83 -44.52
N SER A 652 -52.36 -29.79 -43.58
CA SER A 652 -52.89 -31.14 -43.84
C SER A 652 -54.27 -31.44 -43.24
N GLU A 653 -54.96 -30.45 -42.65
CA GLU A 653 -56.31 -30.64 -42.05
C GLU A 653 -57.36 -29.69 -42.64
N ILE A 654 -57.38 -29.46 -43.96
CA ILE A 654 -58.56 -28.88 -44.63
C ILE A 654 -58.70 -29.51 -46.03
N LYS A 655 -59.29 -30.70 -46.11
CA LYS A 655 -60.05 -31.24 -47.26
C LYS A 655 -60.53 -32.67 -46.95
N ASP A 656 -61.76 -32.77 -46.48
CA ASP A 656 -62.81 -33.71 -46.93
C ASP A 656 -63.83 -33.92 -45.83
N ASN A 657 -65.05 -33.40 -46.05
CA ASN A 657 -66.31 -33.98 -45.60
C ASN A 657 -67.48 -33.07 -46.00
N ARG A 658 -67.92 -33.20 -47.26
CA ARG A 658 -69.33 -32.99 -47.64
C ARG A 658 -69.64 -33.89 -48.85
N GLU A 659 -70.28 -35.02 -48.58
CA GLU A 659 -71.34 -35.61 -49.42
C GLU A 659 -71.97 -36.80 -48.66
N GLY A 660 -73.07 -36.53 -47.96
CA GLY A 660 -74.25 -37.40 -47.95
C GLY A 660 -75.29 -36.68 -48.82
N GLY A 661 -76.00 -37.29 -49.75
CA GLY A 661 -76.82 -38.50 -49.62
C GLY A 661 -78.25 -38.05 -49.96
N ASP A 662 -78.79 -38.56 -51.06
CA ASP A 662 -80.13 -38.23 -51.60
C ASP A 662 -81.26 -38.41 -50.55
N GLU A 663 -82.07 -37.36 -50.35
CA GLU A 663 -83.56 -37.33 -50.34
C GLU A 663 -84.09 -35.91 -50.08
#